data_AF-A0AB39NST8-F1
#
_entry.id   AF-A0AB39NST8-F1
#
_cell.length_a   1.000
_cell.length_b   1.000
_cell.length_c   1.000
_cell.angle_alpha   90.00
_cell.angle_beta   90.00
_cell.angle_gamma   90.00
#
_symmetry.space_group_name_H-M   'P 1'
#
loop_
_entity.id
_entity.type
_entity.pdbx_description
1 polymer ?
#
loop_
_entity_poly.entity_id
_entity_poly.type
_entity_poly.pdbx_seq_one_letter_code
_entity_poly.pdbx_strand_id
1 'polypeptide(L)'
;MPTKVIRSPEGKQRPRDAAWFTLYPRRWTLRAARAVDRRWRSYRTGREARRSIVPNRRWHPWRVSLGRLLRVFAFVGTALLLAWIALAAYDSSAHTRSWYDDLKNDAWFSTVLSFVSPVLTGALLLAVFLLYWYHKAKRPLVKKARTRPHELVPTAGTLVDRIVGRRELAQVMAQTLRNRKTRRPYLLVGGVGVGKTAVLVELTRMLAQQSAVPVPLRLRDMDGEFDFEQMARRRFAEEADQGVFAAGNIDKAWRQLRLDDKAVVIADGLEEALLDERYREDRDNIIRRAIDRADRQQLPLVIASRPHAPLEGTRAAITDLEPLSEEAALEYLVREPGEGDERRLDWVVETAEVSDSPIYLRIARALQQRGLLEHLTLREHDGRLNTRSNDCSTIRLWLLDSYRRAMEDGLIRDKLVMDRRERRETLWVVSALACLGLLQDTLEVSFDDFVGAYLDDLRERRRSGTRPGEPSAGSWRDTVRTAVTPAQREAIWNVLARTVGESSSWINPLDDPTECYAELARYAANGQHLGLVRGSENKVRFPHSIVQAYLGHRLLTEVPDDQMAAVVGPALRGPGPSRELLIALVLLSRHRATTAAPRPSGRRDGSAPRTSELLRDAAADRHDAKYFDLYAAALEIDSIDPEPLQDELARTLDEQWEGLVIRSDQRTVEDAKLGLVRRFGAALRERERRRNEAAGTPPGTAAAPPPLPYERLLSIGTHEPSHAVRTAIAHQIAAGGDAAFRALRELFPLDTDPVRQYLHQTREAKGKLNEDYTAWLEDTESGRAAAPGTAERRERQYARFVREHEQRRTVQWRHFALRAWLVPMFLGSVSARYRGEAEERLDLWLRHLTVAAGRDGAPGPSTGPPEPDLPLSFEIAMTQGFKNAANRRRRHPGVHEESRAFLTRHAERMLASSRSWYAQLSLLHALCLWELPDTAGRGDAPAGQGASVEPVRAVTRWLAVAGSARRGAGDGEGRRAMLHPFVAEAGDLVTLALETGHPEQFLWIDEHGAVGSVGSTPADPERYRKHNLWIAPSSGWTSLHPRAQRLLADVLIMLNLTERDGSPDAIEERLELTDRSDLPPCLTHDRTPLHPERSVGRNDQDEPGCTCLPTCTFRLCPYPPKAARTQKEIEEPFCRQQQALLHSHRRWHLPALTRRTAPWVSIPVRELHAFWEVMAHRKRKAPEEDEQVL
;
A
#
# COMPACT_ATOMS: atom_id res chain seq x y z
N MET A 1 8.43 -35.61 1.83
CA MET A 1 8.67 -34.43 0.97
C MET A 1 10.13 -34.08 1.12
N PRO A 2 11.01 -34.12 0.10
CA PRO A 2 12.36 -33.61 0.29
C PRO A 2 12.27 -32.08 0.29
N THR A 3 12.27 -31.51 1.49
CA THR A 3 12.15 -30.06 1.80
C THR A 3 13.37 -29.24 1.38
N LYS A 4 14.49 -29.90 1.05
CA LYS A 4 15.80 -29.28 0.82
C LYS A 4 16.23 -29.46 -0.62
N VAL A 5 16.41 -28.36 -1.34
CA VAL A 5 16.91 -28.35 -2.72
C VAL A 5 18.42 -28.59 -2.71
N ILE A 6 19.14 -27.89 -1.82
CA ILE A 6 20.58 -28.05 -1.61
C ILE A 6 20.81 -28.80 -0.30
N ARG A 7 21.48 -29.97 -0.34
CA ARG A 7 21.61 -30.83 0.85
C ARG A 7 22.93 -30.64 1.61
N SER A 8 24.02 -30.34 0.91
CA SER A 8 25.36 -30.27 1.48
C SER A 8 26.22 -29.26 0.71
N PRO A 9 26.15 -27.97 1.07
CA PRO A 9 27.14 -27.00 0.61
C PRO A 9 28.52 -27.37 1.17
N GLU A 10 29.56 -27.16 0.37
CA GLU A 10 30.94 -27.48 0.76
C GLU A 10 31.35 -26.69 2.02
N GLY A 11 32.04 -27.35 2.95
CA GLY A 11 32.50 -26.73 4.20
C GLY A 11 31.41 -26.36 5.23
N LYS A 12 30.12 -26.47 4.90
CA LYS A 12 28.98 -26.07 5.76
C LYS A 12 28.03 -27.24 6.03
N GLN A 13 27.35 -27.22 7.18
CA GLN A 13 26.30 -28.17 7.54
C GLN A 13 24.96 -27.45 7.63
N ARG A 14 23.92 -28.01 6.99
CA ARG A 14 22.56 -27.49 7.17
C ARG A 14 21.99 -27.92 8.52
N PRO A 15 21.17 -27.07 9.16
CA PRO A 15 20.45 -27.43 10.36
C PRO A 15 19.51 -28.62 10.07
N ARG A 16 19.40 -29.51 11.06
CA ARG A 16 18.46 -30.62 10.99
C ARG A 16 17.05 -30.06 11.08
N ASP A 17 16.13 -30.71 10.38
CA ASP A 17 14.72 -30.37 10.49
C ASP A 17 14.27 -30.62 11.93
N ALA A 18 13.59 -29.64 12.53
CA ALA A 18 13.12 -29.77 13.91
C ALA A 18 12.22 -31.00 14.07
N ALA A 19 12.29 -31.63 15.25
CA ALA A 19 11.52 -32.83 15.55
C ALA A 19 10.02 -32.57 15.34
N TRP A 20 9.38 -33.47 14.60
CA TRP A 20 8.02 -33.25 14.13
C TRP A 20 7.05 -34.03 15.01
N PHE A 21 6.46 -33.37 16.02
CA PHE A 21 5.59 -34.02 17.02
C PHE A 21 4.36 -34.73 16.44
N THR A 22 3.95 -34.42 15.20
CA THR A 22 2.78 -35.06 14.57
C THR A 22 3.09 -36.36 13.81
N LEU A 23 4.27 -36.96 13.98
CA LEU A 23 4.62 -38.24 13.34
C LEU A 23 5.50 -39.17 14.20
N TYR A 24 4.94 -40.33 14.55
CA TYR A 24 5.64 -41.61 14.72
C TYR A 24 5.10 -42.58 13.64
N PRO A 25 5.92 -43.43 12.98
CA PRO A 25 7.22 -43.20 12.35
C PRO A 25 7.15 -43.37 10.81
N ARG A 26 8.16 -42.88 10.06
CA ARG A 26 8.32 -43.18 8.62
C ARG A 26 9.79 -43.32 8.24
N ARG A 27 10.33 -44.56 8.25
CA ARG A 27 11.69 -44.89 7.76
C ARG A 27 11.76 -45.52 6.36
N TRP A 28 10.64 -45.86 5.71
CA TRP A 28 10.68 -46.78 4.56
C TRP A 28 10.44 -46.19 3.15
N THR A 29 9.92 -44.96 3.02
CA THR A 29 9.40 -44.50 1.71
C THR A 29 10.34 -43.59 0.91
N LEU A 30 11.53 -43.26 1.41
CA LEU A 30 12.44 -42.29 0.78
C LEU A 30 13.56 -42.92 -0.07
N ARG A 31 13.64 -44.25 -0.16
CA ARG A 31 14.67 -44.93 -0.99
C ARG A 31 14.24 -45.13 -2.45
N ALA A 32 12.94 -45.19 -2.76
CA ALA A 32 12.44 -45.49 -4.10
C ALA A 32 12.40 -44.27 -5.07
N ALA A 33 12.52 -43.03 -4.58
CA ALA A 33 12.39 -41.83 -5.41
C ALA A 33 13.70 -41.38 -6.11
N ARG A 34 14.76 -42.20 -6.07
CA ARG A 34 16.13 -41.80 -6.45
C ARG A 34 16.43 -41.82 -7.95
N ALA A 35 15.55 -42.40 -8.78
CA ALA A 35 15.87 -42.68 -10.19
C ALA A 35 15.23 -41.74 -11.23
N VAL A 36 14.31 -40.83 -10.86
CA VAL A 36 13.54 -40.02 -11.84
C VAL A 36 13.75 -38.51 -11.65
N ASP A 37 14.97 -38.11 -11.30
CA ASP A 37 15.15 -36.89 -10.51
C ASP A 37 15.00 -35.57 -11.31
N ARG A 38 15.57 -35.43 -12.52
CA ARG A 38 15.60 -34.10 -13.19
C ARG A 38 14.28 -33.68 -13.85
N ARG A 39 13.68 -34.54 -14.69
CA ARG A 39 12.38 -34.23 -15.36
C ARG A 39 11.23 -34.15 -14.36
N TRP A 40 11.23 -34.99 -13.33
CA TRP A 40 10.22 -34.95 -12.28
C TRP A 40 10.40 -33.76 -11.33
N ARG A 41 11.65 -33.33 -11.06
CA ARG A 41 11.92 -32.07 -10.35
C ARG A 41 11.41 -30.89 -11.15
N SER A 42 11.79 -30.70 -12.41
CA SER A 42 11.30 -29.58 -13.24
C SER A 42 9.76 -29.56 -13.33
N TYR A 43 9.12 -30.72 -13.54
CA TYR A 43 7.66 -30.85 -13.52
C TYR A 43 7.05 -30.52 -12.13
N ARG A 44 7.71 -30.89 -11.03
CA ARG A 44 7.29 -30.55 -9.66
C ARG A 44 7.51 -29.07 -9.34
N THR A 45 8.67 -28.51 -9.65
CA THR A 45 9.02 -27.10 -9.46
C THR A 45 8.01 -26.24 -10.22
N GLY A 46 7.72 -26.55 -11.49
CA GLY A 46 6.69 -25.86 -12.27
C GLY A 46 5.29 -25.98 -11.66
N ARG A 47 4.95 -27.10 -11.02
CA ARG A 47 3.68 -27.27 -10.30
C ARG A 47 3.64 -26.58 -8.94
N GLU A 48 4.77 -26.46 -8.25
CA GLU A 48 4.90 -25.78 -6.95
C GLU A 48 4.98 -24.27 -7.11
N ALA A 49 5.67 -23.76 -8.14
CA ALA A 49 5.65 -22.36 -8.54
C ALA A 49 4.23 -21.89 -8.91
N ARG A 50 3.44 -22.75 -9.58
CA ARG A 50 2.03 -22.48 -9.88
C ARG A 50 1.09 -22.56 -8.66
N ARG A 51 1.58 -22.90 -7.46
CA ARG A 51 0.75 -22.82 -6.22
C ARG A 51 0.75 -21.39 -5.68
N SER A 52 0.16 -20.46 -6.43
CA SER A 52 -0.29 -19.20 -5.85
C SER A 52 -1.55 -19.45 -5.02
N ILE A 53 -1.56 -18.89 -3.80
CA ILE A 53 -2.63 -18.80 -2.76
C ILE A 53 -3.48 -20.06 -2.51
N VAL A 54 -3.82 -20.30 -1.23
CA VAL A 54 -4.77 -21.35 -0.78
C VAL A 54 -6.00 -21.40 -1.71
N PRO A 55 -6.27 -22.50 -2.42
CA PRO A 55 -7.26 -22.53 -3.50
C PRO A 55 -8.68 -22.24 -2.98
N ASN A 56 -9.53 -21.75 -3.89
CA ASN A 56 -10.96 -21.46 -3.66
C ASN A 56 -11.66 -22.61 -2.94
N ARG A 57 -11.79 -22.50 -1.62
CA ARG A 57 -12.56 -23.43 -0.79
C ARG A 57 -14.03 -23.14 -0.99
N ARG A 58 -14.85 -24.18 -1.14
CA ARG A 58 -16.32 -24.02 -1.11
C ARG A 58 -16.75 -23.39 0.22
N TRP A 59 -17.73 -22.50 0.15
CA TRP A 59 -18.31 -21.84 1.31
C TRP A 59 -19.14 -22.85 2.12
N HIS A 60 -18.47 -23.61 2.99
CA HIS A 60 -19.07 -24.63 3.83
C HIS A 60 -18.57 -24.53 5.28
N PRO A 61 -19.47 -24.63 6.28
CA PRO A 61 -19.06 -24.63 7.67
C PRO A 61 -18.20 -25.87 7.99
N TRP A 62 -17.17 -25.67 8.82
CA TRP A 62 -16.21 -26.71 9.19
C TRP A 62 -16.80 -27.78 10.15
N ARG A 63 -17.90 -27.47 10.86
CA ARG A 63 -18.66 -28.40 11.73
C ARG A 63 -20.03 -28.76 11.16
N VAL A 64 -20.64 -29.83 11.68
CA VAL A 64 -22.04 -30.21 11.43
C VAL A 64 -22.92 -29.04 11.85
N SER A 65 -23.44 -28.28 10.88
CA SER A 65 -24.34 -27.16 11.16
C SER A 65 -25.74 -27.68 11.46
N LEU A 66 -26.50 -26.95 12.28
CA LEU A 66 -27.90 -27.26 12.55
C LEU A 66 -28.71 -27.45 11.25
N GLY A 67 -28.45 -26.63 10.23
CA GLY A 67 -29.06 -26.78 8.89
C GLY A 67 -28.70 -28.08 8.15
N ARG A 68 -27.58 -28.72 8.47
CA ARG A 68 -27.24 -30.07 7.96
C ARG A 68 -28.01 -31.16 8.69
N LEU A 69 -28.15 -31.05 10.01
CA LEU A 69 -29.01 -31.95 10.79
C LEU A 69 -30.46 -31.84 10.34
N LEU A 70 -30.95 -30.61 10.10
CA LEU A 70 -32.28 -30.35 9.57
C LEU A 70 -32.51 -30.99 8.19
N ARG A 71 -31.48 -30.95 7.32
CA ARG A 71 -31.52 -31.62 6.01
C ARG A 71 -31.54 -33.14 6.16
N VAL A 72 -30.67 -33.70 7.00
CA VAL A 72 -30.64 -35.14 7.27
C VAL A 72 -31.99 -35.59 7.82
N PHE A 73 -32.55 -34.86 8.78
CA PHE A 73 -33.88 -35.11 9.32
C PHE A 73 -34.97 -35.04 8.24
N ALA A 74 -34.97 -33.99 7.40
CA ALA A 74 -35.93 -33.84 6.31
C ALA A 74 -35.83 -34.99 5.29
N PHE A 75 -34.62 -35.38 4.88
CA PHE A 75 -34.41 -36.46 3.90
C PHE A 75 -34.71 -37.84 4.48
N VAL A 76 -34.27 -38.13 5.71
CA VAL A 76 -34.54 -39.40 6.39
C VAL A 76 -36.04 -39.52 6.69
N GLY A 77 -36.68 -38.47 7.22
CA GLY A 77 -38.12 -38.45 7.45
C GLY A 77 -38.93 -38.60 6.16
N THR A 78 -38.51 -37.95 5.07
CA THR A 78 -39.15 -38.14 3.75
C THR A 78 -38.95 -39.56 3.20
N ALA A 79 -37.75 -40.12 3.33
CA ALA A 79 -37.47 -41.49 2.89
C ALA A 79 -38.28 -42.52 3.69
N LEU A 80 -38.42 -42.33 5.01
CA LEU A 80 -39.26 -43.15 5.87
C LEU A 80 -40.74 -43.04 5.48
N LEU A 81 -41.22 -41.83 5.18
CA LEU A 81 -42.60 -41.62 4.70
C LEU A 81 -42.83 -42.29 3.34
N LEU A 82 -41.91 -42.13 2.38
CA LEU A 82 -42.02 -42.76 1.06
C LEU A 82 -41.93 -44.29 1.13
N ALA A 83 -41.05 -44.83 1.98
CA ALA A 83 -40.95 -46.26 2.23
C ALA A 83 -42.26 -46.79 2.86
N TRP A 84 -42.86 -46.05 3.78
CA TRP A 84 -44.13 -46.40 4.40
C TRP A 84 -45.29 -46.37 3.40
N ILE A 85 -45.38 -45.34 2.55
CA ILE A 85 -46.39 -45.26 1.47
C ILE A 85 -46.20 -46.40 0.46
N ALA A 86 -44.96 -46.72 0.09
CA ALA A 86 -44.66 -47.82 -0.82
C ALA A 86 -45.05 -49.18 -0.23
N LEU A 87 -44.80 -49.39 1.08
CA LEU A 87 -45.22 -50.61 1.79
C LEU A 87 -46.75 -50.74 1.80
N ALA A 88 -47.47 -49.65 2.13
CA ALA A 88 -48.93 -49.65 2.15
C ALA A 88 -49.56 -49.86 0.76
N ALA A 89 -48.94 -49.32 -0.31
CA ALA A 89 -49.38 -49.53 -1.68
C ALA A 89 -49.10 -50.96 -2.18
N TYR A 90 -47.96 -51.53 -1.82
CA TYR A 90 -47.61 -52.91 -2.12
C TYR A 90 -48.61 -53.90 -1.48
N ASP A 91 -48.90 -53.71 -0.19
CA ASP A 91 -49.83 -54.55 0.56
C ASP A 91 -51.29 -54.40 0.07
N SER A 92 -51.71 -53.21 -0.41
CA SER A 92 -53.04 -53.02 -1.02
C SER A 92 -53.19 -53.74 -2.37
N SER A 93 -52.09 -53.89 -3.11
CA SER A 93 -52.09 -54.60 -4.40
C SER A 93 -52.05 -56.12 -4.26
N ALA A 94 -51.39 -56.63 -3.22
CA ALA A 94 -51.35 -58.05 -2.87
C ALA A 94 -52.56 -58.40 -1.99
N HIS A 95 -53.62 -58.99 -2.56
CA HIS A 95 -54.93 -59.28 -1.92
C HIS A 95 -54.91 -60.30 -0.74
N THR A 96 -53.90 -60.29 0.11
CA THR A 96 -53.77 -61.12 1.32
C THR A 96 -54.18 -60.32 2.56
N ARG A 97 -55.13 -60.84 3.37
CA ARG A 97 -55.42 -60.30 4.72
C ARG A 97 -54.12 -60.23 5.52
N SER A 98 -53.66 -59.02 5.81
CA SER A 98 -52.29 -58.74 6.25
C SER A 98 -52.28 -58.07 7.63
N TRP A 99 -51.20 -58.33 8.39
CA TRP A 99 -50.82 -57.76 9.69
C TRP A 99 -51.02 -56.24 9.83
N TYR A 100 -51.09 -55.50 8.71
CA TYR A 100 -51.37 -54.07 8.66
C TYR A 100 -52.79 -53.71 9.14
N ASP A 101 -53.81 -54.51 8.79
CA ASP A 101 -55.19 -54.28 9.26
C ASP A 101 -55.34 -54.64 10.74
N ASP A 102 -54.61 -55.65 11.23
CA ASP A 102 -54.55 -56.01 12.65
C ASP A 102 -53.83 -54.93 13.48
N LEU A 103 -52.70 -54.39 13.00
CA LEU A 103 -52.02 -53.28 13.67
C LEU A 103 -52.81 -51.97 13.64
N LYS A 104 -53.59 -51.71 12.60
CA LYS A 104 -54.44 -50.51 12.48
C LYS A 104 -55.60 -50.52 13.49
N ASN A 105 -56.09 -51.70 13.85
CA ASN A 105 -57.13 -51.88 14.87
C ASN A 105 -56.58 -51.80 16.31
N ASP A 106 -55.25 -51.82 16.47
CA ASP A 106 -54.59 -51.74 17.77
C ASP A 106 -54.52 -50.28 18.28
N ALA A 107 -55.16 -50.01 19.42
CA ALA A 107 -55.33 -48.65 19.95
C ALA A 107 -53.99 -47.92 20.21
N TRP A 108 -52.94 -48.67 20.56
CA TRP A 108 -51.60 -48.11 20.77
C TRP A 108 -50.95 -47.64 19.46
N PHE A 109 -51.15 -48.35 18.35
CA PHE A 109 -50.55 -48.02 17.05
C PHE A 109 -51.20 -46.81 16.40
N SER A 110 -52.54 -46.69 16.49
CA SER A 110 -53.25 -45.48 16.04
C SER A 110 -52.81 -44.23 16.82
N THR A 111 -52.53 -44.40 18.12
CA THR A 111 -51.99 -43.33 18.98
C THR A 111 -50.58 -42.95 18.53
N VAL A 112 -49.65 -43.91 18.36
CA VAL A 112 -48.28 -43.63 17.88
C VAL A 112 -48.28 -42.98 16.49
N LEU A 113 -49.12 -43.45 15.57
CA LEU A 113 -49.23 -42.90 14.22
C LEU A 113 -49.75 -41.46 14.23
N SER A 114 -50.66 -41.12 15.14
CA SER A 114 -51.14 -39.74 15.33
C SER A 114 -50.04 -38.77 15.79
N PHE A 115 -49.03 -39.25 16.52
CA PHE A 115 -47.86 -38.47 16.92
C PHE A 115 -46.77 -38.43 15.83
N VAL A 116 -46.58 -39.52 15.08
CA VAL A 116 -45.50 -39.64 14.07
C VAL A 116 -45.87 -39.02 12.73
N SER A 117 -47.15 -39.08 12.33
CA SER A 117 -47.63 -38.55 11.03
C SER A 117 -47.40 -37.04 10.84
N PRO A 118 -47.68 -36.16 11.84
CA PRO A 118 -47.35 -34.73 11.74
C PRO A 118 -45.85 -34.47 11.57
N VAL A 119 -45.01 -35.28 12.23
CA VAL A 119 -43.54 -35.17 12.16
C VAL A 119 -43.01 -35.56 10.78
N LEU A 120 -43.51 -36.66 10.20
CA LEU A 120 -43.15 -37.09 8.85
C LEU A 120 -43.66 -36.13 7.77
N THR A 121 -44.90 -35.62 7.92
CA THR A 121 -45.47 -34.62 7.01
C THR A 121 -44.69 -33.30 7.09
N GLY A 122 -44.30 -32.88 8.29
CA GLY A 122 -43.41 -31.74 8.50
C GLY A 122 -42.04 -31.93 7.86
N ALA A 123 -41.46 -33.13 7.94
CA ALA A 123 -40.19 -33.47 7.30
C ALA A 123 -40.27 -33.40 5.75
N LEU A 124 -41.39 -33.88 5.17
CA LEU A 124 -41.65 -33.77 3.73
C LEU A 124 -41.78 -32.31 3.27
N LEU A 125 -42.59 -31.50 3.97
CA LEU A 125 -42.75 -30.08 3.65
C LEU A 125 -41.41 -29.32 3.75
N LEU A 126 -40.62 -29.64 4.77
CA LEU A 126 -39.28 -29.10 4.92
C LEU A 126 -38.33 -29.55 3.80
N ALA A 127 -38.41 -30.80 3.35
CA ALA A 127 -37.62 -31.31 2.23
C ALA A 127 -37.99 -30.60 0.91
N VAL A 128 -39.29 -30.45 0.62
CA VAL A 128 -39.79 -29.70 -0.55
C VAL A 128 -39.31 -28.24 -0.49
N PHE A 129 -39.39 -27.62 0.69
CA PHE A 129 -38.87 -26.27 0.88
C PHE A 129 -37.36 -26.17 0.60
N LEU A 130 -36.54 -27.06 1.15
CA LEU A 130 -35.08 -27.02 0.99
C LEU A 130 -34.59 -27.38 -0.41
N LEU A 131 -35.27 -28.32 -1.09
CA LEU A 131 -34.93 -28.75 -2.45
C LEU A 131 -35.41 -27.76 -3.50
N TYR A 132 -36.68 -27.34 -3.43
CA TYR A 132 -37.31 -26.53 -4.47
C TYR A 132 -37.28 -25.04 -4.12
N TRP A 133 -37.98 -24.61 -3.07
CA TRP A 133 -38.19 -23.19 -2.76
C TRP A 133 -36.89 -22.45 -2.41
N TYR A 134 -36.06 -23.03 -1.55
CA TYR A 134 -34.77 -22.47 -1.15
C TYR A 134 -33.80 -22.35 -2.33
N HIS A 135 -33.80 -23.31 -3.26
CA HIS A 135 -32.98 -23.22 -4.47
C HIS A 135 -33.54 -22.20 -5.45
N LYS A 136 -34.86 -22.14 -5.62
CA LYS A 136 -35.52 -21.19 -6.51
C LYS A 136 -35.32 -19.74 -6.05
N ALA A 137 -35.43 -19.45 -4.75
CA ALA A 137 -35.27 -18.11 -4.19
C ALA A 137 -33.85 -17.55 -4.35
N LYS A 138 -32.80 -18.36 -4.20
CA LYS A 138 -31.40 -17.88 -4.34
C LYS A 138 -30.89 -17.85 -5.79
N ARG A 139 -31.53 -18.59 -6.71
CA ARG A 139 -31.03 -18.81 -8.08
C ARG A 139 -30.91 -17.51 -8.89
N PRO A 140 -31.86 -16.55 -8.88
CA PRO A 140 -31.76 -15.31 -9.63
C PRO A 140 -30.53 -14.50 -9.22
N LEU A 141 -30.37 -14.26 -7.92
CA LEU A 141 -29.26 -13.48 -7.36
C LEU A 141 -27.90 -14.14 -7.63
N VAL A 142 -27.76 -15.45 -7.38
CA VAL A 142 -26.50 -16.18 -7.63
C VAL A 142 -26.18 -16.26 -9.11
N LYS A 143 -27.19 -16.38 -9.99
CA LYS A 143 -26.99 -16.39 -11.44
C LYS A 143 -26.51 -15.02 -11.93
N LYS A 144 -27.20 -13.93 -11.55
CA LYS A 144 -26.79 -12.55 -11.85
C LYS A 144 -25.36 -12.27 -11.35
N ALA A 145 -25.03 -12.69 -10.13
CA ALA A 145 -23.68 -12.51 -9.56
C ALA A 145 -22.57 -13.25 -10.32
N ARG A 146 -22.89 -14.37 -10.99
CA ARG A 146 -21.90 -15.12 -11.79
C ARG A 146 -21.73 -14.56 -13.18
N THR A 147 -22.81 -14.12 -13.82
CA THR A 147 -22.80 -13.72 -15.24
C THR A 147 -22.60 -12.22 -15.43
N ARG A 148 -23.21 -11.38 -14.57
CA ARG A 148 -23.20 -9.92 -14.67
C ARG A 148 -23.08 -9.27 -13.28
N PRO A 149 -21.92 -9.42 -12.61
CA PRO A 149 -21.74 -8.89 -11.26
C PRO A 149 -21.79 -7.34 -11.21
N HIS A 150 -21.46 -6.65 -12.31
CA HIS A 150 -21.53 -5.19 -12.39
C HIS A 150 -22.97 -4.64 -12.36
N GLU A 151 -23.97 -5.41 -12.82
CA GLU A 151 -25.38 -5.01 -12.73
C GLU A 151 -25.92 -5.12 -11.30
N LEU A 152 -25.34 -6.01 -10.48
CA LEU A 152 -25.75 -6.20 -9.08
C LEU A 152 -25.11 -5.19 -8.13
N VAL A 153 -23.86 -4.76 -8.40
CA VAL A 153 -23.19 -3.74 -7.59
C VAL A 153 -23.60 -2.36 -8.14
N PRO A 154 -24.53 -1.64 -7.48
CA PRO A 154 -25.19 -0.49 -8.10
C PRO A 154 -24.23 0.67 -8.41
N THR A 155 -23.10 0.74 -7.72
CA THR A 155 -22.06 1.77 -7.87
C THR A 155 -21.11 1.53 -9.03
N ALA A 156 -21.09 0.32 -9.63
CA ALA A 156 -20.12 -0.05 -10.65
C ALA A 156 -20.32 0.69 -11.99
N GLY A 157 -21.53 1.17 -12.28
CA GLY A 157 -21.85 1.79 -13.58
C GLY A 157 -21.66 0.84 -14.76
N THR A 158 -21.74 1.36 -15.98
CA THR A 158 -21.75 0.57 -17.24
C THR A 158 -20.36 0.22 -17.80
N LEU A 159 -19.27 0.51 -17.08
CA LEU A 159 -17.91 0.55 -17.65
C LEU A 159 -16.91 -0.49 -17.05
N VAL A 160 -17.36 -1.36 -16.15
CA VAL A 160 -16.49 -2.35 -15.47
C VAL A 160 -16.53 -3.71 -16.18
N ASP A 161 -16.20 -3.73 -17.47
CA ASP A 161 -16.19 -4.98 -18.25
C ASP A 161 -14.92 -5.83 -18.03
N ARG A 162 -13.82 -5.22 -17.55
CA ARG A 162 -12.56 -5.92 -17.27
C ARG A 162 -11.95 -5.45 -15.94
N ILE A 163 -11.85 -6.36 -14.97
CA ILE A 163 -11.20 -6.14 -13.67
C ILE A 163 -9.86 -6.87 -13.67
N VAL A 164 -8.78 -6.15 -13.36
CA VAL A 164 -7.41 -6.68 -13.36
C VAL A 164 -6.79 -6.48 -11.97
N GLY A 165 -5.96 -7.43 -11.51
CA GLY A 165 -5.14 -7.28 -10.29
C GLY A 165 -5.88 -7.24 -8.95
N ARG A 166 -7.20 -7.50 -8.91
CA ARG A 166 -8.02 -7.42 -7.68
C ARG A 166 -8.52 -8.78 -7.15
N ARG A 167 -8.10 -9.87 -7.79
CA ARG A 167 -8.58 -11.23 -7.48
C ARG A 167 -8.04 -11.75 -6.15
N GLU A 168 -6.78 -11.48 -5.87
CA GLU A 168 -6.06 -11.96 -4.69
C GLU A 168 -6.66 -11.37 -3.42
N LEU A 169 -6.88 -10.05 -3.43
CA LEU A 169 -7.54 -9.35 -2.35
C LEU A 169 -8.95 -9.87 -2.09
N ALA A 170 -9.77 -10.02 -3.15
CA ALA A 170 -11.11 -10.59 -3.02
C ALA A 170 -11.10 -12.03 -2.47
N GLN A 171 -10.07 -12.82 -2.80
CA GLN A 171 -9.89 -14.16 -2.26
C GLN A 171 -9.53 -14.15 -0.78
N VAL A 172 -8.64 -13.26 -0.34
CA VAL A 172 -8.29 -13.08 1.08
C VAL A 172 -9.53 -12.65 1.88
N MET A 173 -10.29 -11.68 1.39
CA MET A 173 -11.54 -11.22 2.00
C MET A 173 -12.58 -12.34 2.12
N ALA A 174 -12.78 -13.13 1.05
CA ALA A 174 -13.69 -14.27 1.11
C ALA A 174 -13.24 -15.33 2.14
N GLN A 175 -11.93 -15.51 2.34
CA GLN A 175 -11.41 -16.48 3.30
C GLN A 175 -11.57 -16.03 4.75
N THR A 176 -11.33 -14.75 5.05
CA THR A 176 -11.48 -14.17 6.40
C THR A 176 -12.93 -14.21 6.88
N LEU A 177 -13.88 -13.93 5.99
CA LEU A 177 -15.33 -13.91 6.30
C LEU A 177 -15.94 -15.29 6.53
N ARG A 178 -15.31 -16.36 6.01
CA ARG A 178 -15.89 -17.71 6.02
C ARG A 178 -16.00 -18.33 7.43
N ASN A 179 -15.11 -17.99 8.36
CA ASN A 179 -15.06 -18.64 9.67
C ASN A 179 -15.88 -17.86 10.72
N ARG A 180 -17.09 -18.32 11.04
CA ARG A 180 -17.99 -17.66 12.00
C ARG A 180 -17.38 -17.30 13.36
N LYS A 181 -16.43 -18.10 13.88
CA LYS A 181 -15.79 -17.82 15.18
C LYS A 181 -14.83 -16.64 15.15
N THR A 182 -14.19 -16.41 14.01
CA THR A 182 -13.11 -15.44 13.86
C THR A 182 -13.45 -14.30 12.91
N ARG A 183 -14.56 -14.41 12.16
CA ARG A 183 -14.99 -13.40 11.19
C ARG A 183 -15.42 -12.13 11.89
N ARG A 184 -15.26 -11.04 11.16
CA ARG A 184 -15.59 -9.68 11.56
C ARG A 184 -16.08 -8.92 10.33
N PRO A 185 -16.77 -7.79 10.50
CA PRO A 185 -16.92 -6.83 9.43
C PRO A 185 -15.55 -6.49 8.83
N TYR A 186 -15.45 -6.55 7.52
CA TYR A 186 -14.22 -6.27 6.79
C TYR A 186 -14.35 -4.91 6.11
N LEU A 187 -13.44 -3.99 6.42
CA LEU A 187 -13.44 -2.63 5.90
C LEU A 187 -12.35 -2.48 4.84
N LEU A 188 -12.76 -2.27 3.59
CA LEU A 188 -11.89 -1.96 2.47
C LEU A 188 -11.73 -0.45 2.36
N VAL A 189 -10.60 0.06 2.81
CA VAL A 189 -10.28 1.48 2.84
C VAL A 189 -9.44 1.83 1.62
N GLY A 190 -9.74 2.95 0.97
CA GLY A 190 -8.92 3.41 -0.15
C GLY A 190 -9.37 4.76 -0.67
N GLY A 191 -8.44 5.48 -1.29
CA GLY A 191 -8.71 6.79 -1.89
C GLY A 191 -9.83 6.76 -2.94
N VAL A 192 -10.19 7.92 -3.47
CA VAL A 192 -11.20 7.98 -4.53
C VAL A 192 -10.67 7.29 -5.78
N GLY A 193 -11.49 6.42 -6.36
CA GLY A 193 -11.20 5.79 -7.64
C GLY A 193 -10.27 4.58 -7.59
N VAL A 194 -9.56 4.28 -6.49
CA VAL A 194 -8.50 3.22 -6.42
C VAL A 194 -8.96 1.80 -6.82
N GLY A 195 -10.26 1.61 -7.07
CA GLY A 195 -10.84 0.37 -7.53
C GLY A 195 -11.60 -0.39 -6.45
N LYS A 196 -12.04 0.28 -5.38
CA LYS A 196 -12.85 -0.34 -4.29
C LYS A 196 -14.05 -1.09 -4.87
N THR A 197 -14.85 -0.41 -5.69
CA THR A 197 -16.00 -1.02 -6.37
C THR A 197 -15.59 -2.17 -7.31
N ALA A 198 -14.43 -2.10 -7.96
CA ALA A 198 -13.92 -3.20 -8.79
C ALA A 198 -13.59 -4.46 -7.93
N VAL A 199 -13.04 -4.28 -6.73
CA VAL A 199 -12.85 -5.38 -5.76
C VAL A 199 -14.19 -5.95 -5.33
N LEU A 200 -15.20 -5.10 -5.05
CA LEU A 200 -16.54 -5.56 -4.64
C LEU A 200 -17.25 -6.37 -5.75
N VAL A 201 -17.11 -5.96 -7.01
CA VAL A 201 -17.65 -6.69 -8.18
C VAL A 201 -16.95 -8.05 -8.31
N GLU A 202 -15.62 -8.09 -8.19
CA GLU A 202 -14.85 -9.34 -8.25
C GLU A 202 -15.16 -10.27 -7.08
N LEU A 203 -15.31 -9.72 -5.87
CA LEU A 203 -15.73 -10.44 -4.68
C LEU A 203 -17.14 -11.04 -4.84
N THR A 204 -18.08 -10.28 -5.38
CA THR A 204 -19.45 -10.73 -5.67
C THR A 204 -19.43 -11.95 -6.60
N ARG A 205 -18.66 -11.87 -7.68
CA ARG A 205 -18.46 -12.97 -8.63
C ARG A 205 -17.87 -14.20 -7.95
N MET A 206 -16.82 -14.01 -7.15
CA MET A 206 -16.09 -15.09 -6.50
C MET A 206 -16.91 -15.79 -5.40
N LEU A 207 -17.63 -15.04 -4.57
CA LEU A 207 -18.54 -15.58 -3.55
C LEU A 207 -19.62 -16.46 -4.18
N ALA A 208 -20.19 -16.01 -5.29
CA ALA A 208 -21.19 -16.78 -6.03
C ALA A 208 -20.61 -18.07 -6.63
N GLN A 209 -19.35 -18.06 -7.10
CA GLN A 209 -18.63 -19.28 -7.54
C GLN A 209 -18.37 -20.23 -6.35
N GLN A 210 -18.08 -19.69 -5.17
CA GLN A 210 -17.85 -20.46 -3.93
C GLN A 210 -19.14 -20.99 -3.26
N SER A 211 -20.32 -20.77 -3.85
CA SER A 211 -21.64 -21.15 -3.33
C SER A 211 -22.16 -20.32 -2.15
N ALA A 212 -21.58 -19.14 -1.91
CA ALA A 212 -22.16 -18.10 -1.06
C ALA A 212 -23.19 -17.28 -1.86
N VAL A 213 -24.04 -16.54 -1.15
CA VAL A 213 -25.05 -15.64 -1.72
C VAL A 213 -24.63 -14.20 -1.38
N PRO A 214 -23.98 -13.49 -2.33
CA PRO A 214 -23.59 -12.09 -2.13
C PRO A 214 -24.81 -11.18 -2.24
N VAL A 215 -24.96 -10.26 -1.30
CA VAL A 215 -26.02 -9.24 -1.27
C VAL A 215 -25.37 -7.85 -1.24
N PRO A 216 -25.21 -7.21 -2.41
CA PRO A 216 -24.65 -5.87 -2.49
C PRO A 216 -25.66 -4.81 -2.04
N LEU A 217 -25.19 -3.86 -1.23
CA LEU A 217 -25.92 -2.73 -0.68
C LEU A 217 -25.25 -1.43 -1.10
N ARG A 218 -26.05 -0.43 -1.46
CA ARG A 218 -25.60 0.94 -1.68
C ARG A 218 -26.04 1.78 -0.50
N LEU A 219 -25.09 2.32 0.26
CA LEU A 219 -25.39 3.03 1.51
C LEU A 219 -25.87 4.47 1.31
N ARG A 220 -25.68 5.03 0.11
CA ARG A 220 -26.02 6.42 -0.22
C ARG A 220 -27.52 6.73 -0.25
N ASP A 221 -28.35 5.77 -0.64
CA ASP A 221 -29.77 6.02 -0.94
C ASP A 221 -30.68 5.72 0.29
N MET A 222 -30.12 5.69 1.50
CA MET A 222 -30.79 5.12 2.68
C MET A 222 -30.71 6.07 3.89
N ASP A 223 -31.88 6.38 4.45
CA ASP A 223 -32.03 7.28 5.60
C ASP A 223 -32.08 6.51 6.93
N GLY A 224 -31.45 7.05 7.98
CA GLY A 224 -31.63 6.62 9.38
C GLY A 224 -30.56 5.71 9.96
N GLU A 225 -30.96 4.83 10.89
CA GLU A 225 -30.06 3.93 11.63
C GLU A 225 -29.63 2.73 10.77
N PHE A 226 -28.31 2.55 10.56
CA PHE A 226 -27.80 1.44 9.74
C PHE A 226 -27.92 0.08 10.44
N ASP A 227 -28.84 -0.76 9.95
CA ASP A 227 -28.88 -2.20 10.23
C ASP A 227 -28.59 -2.99 8.95
N PHE A 228 -27.34 -3.43 8.80
CA PHE A 228 -26.87 -4.15 7.62
C PHE A 228 -27.62 -5.47 7.38
N GLU A 229 -28.13 -6.14 8.42
CA GLU A 229 -28.89 -7.37 8.26
C GLU A 229 -30.28 -7.10 7.70
N GLN A 230 -30.97 -6.08 8.23
CA GLN A 230 -32.29 -5.68 7.72
C GLN A 230 -32.20 -5.15 6.29
N MET A 231 -31.18 -4.32 6.00
CA MET A 231 -30.93 -3.80 4.66
C MET A 231 -30.67 -4.94 3.66
N ALA A 232 -29.82 -5.91 4.02
CA ALA A 232 -29.56 -7.06 3.17
C ALA A 232 -30.81 -7.94 2.95
N ARG A 233 -31.67 -8.09 3.95
CA ARG A 233 -32.93 -8.81 3.81
C ARG A 233 -33.87 -8.14 2.82
N ARG A 234 -34.03 -6.80 2.90
CA ARG A 234 -34.86 -6.03 1.96
C ARG A 234 -34.34 -6.17 0.53
N ARG A 235 -33.03 -5.99 0.33
CA ARG A 235 -32.41 -6.14 -0.99
C ARG A 235 -32.54 -7.55 -1.55
N PHE A 236 -32.41 -8.58 -0.70
CA PHE A 236 -32.63 -9.96 -1.11
C PHE A 236 -34.08 -10.20 -1.55
N ALA A 237 -35.06 -9.59 -0.87
CA ALA A 237 -36.47 -9.70 -1.26
C ALA A 237 -36.73 -9.04 -2.62
N GLU A 238 -36.26 -7.80 -2.84
CA GLU A 238 -36.39 -7.09 -4.14
C GLU A 238 -35.86 -7.90 -5.33
N GLU A 239 -34.69 -8.53 -5.18
CA GLU A 239 -34.07 -9.32 -6.25
C GLU A 239 -34.69 -10.72 -6.41
N ALA A 240 -35.30 -11.26 -5.34
CA ALA A 240 -35.95 -12.56 -5.36
C ALA A 240 -37.39 -12.49 -5.89
N ASP A 241 -38.09 -11.37 -5.69
CA ASP A 241 -39.52 -11.16 -6.01
C ASP A 241 -39.80 -10.85 -7.49
N GLN A 242 -38.79 -10.95 -8.37
CA GLN A 242 -38.96 -10.87 -9.83
C GLN A 242 -39.75 -12.07 -10.42
N GLY A 243 -40.28 -12.96 -9.56
CA GLY A 243 -41.32 -13.93 -9.90
C GLY A 243 -42.32 -14.00 -8.75
N VAL A 244 -43.60 -14.29 -9.05
CA VAL A 244 -44.73 -14.32 -8.10
C VAL A 244 -44.42 -15.25 -6.89
N PHE A 245 -43.85 -14.70 -5.81
CA PHE A 245 -43.58 -15.43 -4.56
C PHE A 245 -44.49 -14.89 -3.45
N ALA A 246 -44.99 -15.77 -2.59
CA ALA A 246 -45.62 -15.33 -1.34
C ALA A 246 -44.54 -14.79 -0.39
N ALA A 247 -44.71 -13.56 0.12
CA ALA A 247 -43.75 -12.87 1.00
C ALA A 247 -43.22 -13.74 2.16
N GLY A 248 -44.08 -14.60 2.73
CA GLY A 248 -43.70 -15.51 3.83
C GLY A 248 -42.66 -16.57 3.48
N ASN A 249 -42.48 -16.93 2.20
CA ASN A 249 -41.48 -17.91 1.76
C ASN A 249 -40.08 -17.29 1.62
N ILE A 250 -39.99 -16.01 1.26
CA ILE A 250 -38.72 -15.25 1.16
C ILE A 250 -38.09 -15.12 2.55
N ASP A 251 -38.90 -14.83 3.57
CA ASP A 251 -38.44 -14.73 4.95
C ASP A 251 -37.90 -16.04 5.50
N LYS A 252 -38.58 -17.16 5.21
CA LYS A 252 -38.08 -18.50 5.55
C LYS A 252 -36.77 -18.80 4.84
N ALA A 253 -36.62 -18.39 3.58
CA ALA A 253 -35.40 -18.57 2.80
C ALA A 253 -34.23 -17.73 3.37
N TRP A 254 -34.47 -16.48 3.76
CA TRP A 254 -33.48 -15.63 4.42
C TRP A 254 -32.98 -16.22 5.75
N ARG A 255 -33.90 -16.65 6.62
CA ARG A 255 -33.53 -17.32 7.88
C ARG A 255 -32.69 -18.58 7.63
N GLN A 256 -33.07 -19.38 6.64
CA GLN A 256 -32.31 -20.56 6.25
C GLN A 256 -30.92 -20.19 5.69
N LEU A 257 -30.78 -19.11 4.92
CA LEU A 257 -29.49 -18.60 4.44
C LEU A 257 -28.57 -18.17 5.58
N ARG A 258 -29.11 -17.53 6.63
CA ARG A 258 -28.37 -17.16 7.84
C ARG A 258 -27.96 -18.38 8.66
N LEU A 259 -28.84 -19.37 8.82
CA LEU A 259 -28.52 -20.64 9.50
C LEU A 259 -27.46 -21.47 8.76
N ASP A 260 -27.51 -21.49 7.44
CA ASP A 260 -26.50 -22.12 6.57
C ASP A 260 -25.21 -21.30 6.46
N ASP A 261 -25.22 -20.08 6.99
CA ASP A 261 -24.12 -19.13 6.99
C ASP A 261 -23.66 -18.71 5.59
N LYS A 262 -24.58 -18.60 4.63
CA LYS A 262 -24.26 -18.36 3.20
C LYS A 262 -24.52 -16.95 2.70
N ALA A 263 -25.34 -16.16 3.39
CA ALA A 263 -25.59 -14.77 3.02
C ALA A 263 -24.36 -13.94 3.39
N VAL A 264 -23.75 -13.26 2.41
CA VAL A 264 -22.60 -12.34 2.60
C VAL A 264 -23.02 -10.96 2.15
N VAL A 265 -22.93 -9.98 3.04
CA VAL A 265 -23.35 -8.61 2.79
C VAL A 265 -22.16 -7.80 2.27
N ILE A 266 -22.38 -7.04 1.21
CA ILE A 266 -21.34 -6.21 0.58
C ILE A 266 -21.87 -4.78 0.51
N ALA A 267 -21.42 -3.89 1.37
CA ALA A 267 -21.84 -2.50 1.42
C ALA A 267 -20.82 -1.60 0.71
N ASP A 268 -21.29 -0.74 -0.18
CA ASP A 268 -20.47 0.25 -0.89
C ASP A 268 -20.88 1.68 -0.53
N GLY A 269 -19.87 2.55 -0.38
CA GLY A 269 -20.04 3.98 -0.14
C GLY A 269 -20.41 4.37 1.28
N LEU A 270 -19.71 3.85 2.29
CA LEU A 270 -19.95 4.22 3.71
C LEU A 270 -19.81 5.71 3.96
N GLU A 271 -18.85 6.37 3.31
CA GLU A 271 -18.62 7.81 3.46
C GLU A 271 -19.70 8.69 2.82
N GLU A 272 -20.42 8.13 1.84
CA GLU A 272 -21.53 8.82 1.16
C GLU A 272 -22.83 8.65 1.93
N ALA A 273 -22.83 7.80 2.96
CA ALA A 273 -23.92 7.57 3.87
C ALA A 273 -23.89 8.67 4.96
N LEU A 274 -25.03 9.31 5.24
CA LEU A 274 -25.17 10.42 6.21
C LEU A 274 -24.42 11.71 5.83
N LEU A 275 -24.43 12.09 4.53
CA LEU A 275 -23.94 13.41 4.09
C LEU A 275 -24.89 14.57 4.46
N ASP A 276 -26.10 14.25 4.91
CA ASP A 276 -27.12 15.20 5.36
C ASP A 276 -26.63 15.99 6.58
N GLU A 277 -26.85 17.31 6.58
CA GLU A 277 -26.37 18.21 7.64
C GLU A 277 -26.89 17.82 9.03
N ARG A 278 -28.08 17.23 9.08
CA ARG A 278 -28.74 16.72 10.29
C ARG A 278 -27.95 15.66 11.04
N TYR A 279 -27.11 14.89 10.35
CA TYR A 279 -26.38 13.76 10.93
C TYR A 279 -24.87 14.01 10.96
N ARG A 280 -24.39 15.20 10.61
CA ARG A 280 -22.96 15.48 10.42
C ARG A 280 -22.16 15.36 11.73
N GLU A 281 -22.74 15.77 12.86
CA GLU A 281 -22.13 15.66 14.20
C GLU A 281 -22.18 14.23 14.76
N ASP A 282 -23.26 13.48 14.51
CA ASP A 282 -23.47 12.12 15.01
C ASP A 282 -23.02 11.01 14.06
N ARG A 283 -22.59 11.35 12.84
CA ARG A 283 -22.25 10.40 11.76
C ARG A 283 -21.29 9.34 12.24
N ASP A 284 -20.23 9.76 12.92
CA ASP A 284 -19.14 8.88 13.32
C ASP A 284 -19.61 7.90 14.41
N ASN A 285 -20.50 8.34 15.31
CA ASN A 285 -21.15 7.50 16.31
C ASN A 285 -22.10 6.48 15.67
N ILE A 286 -22.89 6.89 14.67
CA ILE A 286 -23.82 6.01 13.95
C ILE A 286 -23.07 4.92 13.20
N ILE A 287 -22.00 5.28 12.47
CA ILE A 287 -21.15 4.33 11.73
C ILE A 287 -20.51 3.32 12.69
N ARG A 288 -19.96 3.79 13.82
CA ARG A 288 -19.32 2.92 14.82
C ARG A 288 -20.31 1.93 15.42
N ARG A 289 -21.50 2.39 15.83
CA ARG A 289 -22.58 1.54 16.36
C ARG A 289 -23.05 0.50 15.34
N ALA A 290 -23.16 0.87 14.06
CA ALA A 290 -23.58 -0.05 13.01
C ALA A 290 -22.56 -1.18 12.78
N ILE A 291 -21.27 -0.85 12.77
CA ILE A 291 -20.18 -1.84 12.64
C ILE A 291 -20.14 -2.75 13.87
N ASP A 292 -20.25 -2.18 15.07
CA ASP A 292 -20.26 -2.97 16.32
C ASP A 292 -21.47 -3.92 16.39
N ARG A 293 -22.64 -3.48 15.90
CA ARG A 293 -23.83 -4.34 15.78
C ARG A 293 -23.58 -5.51 14.82
N ALA A 294 -22.99 -5.25 13.65
CA ALA A 294 -22.66 -6.29 12.68
C ALA A 294 -21.64 -7.32 13.24
N ASP A 295 -20.67 -6.86 14.03
CA ASP A 295 -19.72 -7.73 14.73
C ASP A 295 -20.41 -8.61 15.79
N ARG A 296 -21.27 -8.03 16.64
CA ARG A 296 -22.08 -8.77 17.64
C ARG A 296 -22.98 -9.82 16.99
N GLN A 297 -23.59 -9.50 15.85
CA GLN A 297 -24.42 -10.42 15.06
C GLN A 297 -23.60 -11.47 14.30
N GLN A 298 -22.27 -11.38 14.31
CA GLN A 298 -21.34 -12.14 13.48
C GLN A 298 -21.82 -12.15 12.02
N LEU A 299 -22.15 -10.99 11.45
CA LEU A 299 -22.58 -10.89 10.06
C LEU A 299 -21.33 -10.93 9.15
N PRO A 300 -21.25 -11.81 8.12
CA PRO A 300 -20.19 -11.74 7.13
C PRO A 300 -20.42 -10.51 6.23
N LEU A 301 -19.79 -9.41 6.60
CA LEU A 301 -19.99 -8.08 6.03
C LEU A 301 -18.68 -7.55 5.45
N VAL A 302 -18.72 -7.02 4.23
CA VAL A 302 -17.67 -6.19 3.64
C VAL A 302 -18.19 -4.80 3.45
N ILE A 303 -17.43 -3.79 3.84
CA ILE A 303 -17.77 -2.38 3.68
C ILE A 303 -16.64 -1.69 2.92
N ALA A 304 -16.94 -1.01 1.81
CA ALA A 304 -16.00 -0.12 1.16
C ALA A 304 -16.17 1.31 1.67
N SER A 305 -15.05 1.93 2.07
CA SER A 305 -15.03 3.29 2.62
C SER A 305 -13.80 4.07 2.15
N ARG A 306 -13.81 5.40 2.29
CA ARG A 306 -12.59 6.23 2.24
C ARG A 306 -11.83 6.15 3.58
N PRO A 307 -10.54 6.51 3.60
CA PRO A 307 -9.81 6.70 4.86
C PRO A 307 -10.54 7.77 5.68
N HIS A 308 -10.91 7.42 6.91
CA HIS A 308 -11.62 8.29 7.82
C HIS A 308 -11.15 7.95 9.24
N ALA A 309 -10.68 8.94 10.00
CA ALA A 309 -10.03 8.73 11.30
C ALA A 309 -10.88 7.93 12.31
N PRO A 310 -12.22 8.08 12.38
CA PRO A 310 -13.08 7.28 13.25
C PRO A 310 -13.11 5.78 12.96
N LEU A 311 -12.66 5.34 11.77
CA LEU A 311 -12.66 3.92 11.40
C LEU A 311 -11.60 3.12 12.16
N GLU A 312 -10.54 3.77 12.64
CA GLU A 312 -9.41 3.14 13.35
C GLU A 312 -9.80 2.52 14.69
N GLY A 313 -10.85 3.05 15.32
CA GLY A 313 -11.38 2.56 16.60
C GLY A 313 -12.57 1.63 16.47
N THR A 314 -12.86 1.09 15.27
CA THR A 314 -14.00 0.19 15.02
C THR A 314 -13.61 -1.28 15.17
N ARG A 315 -14.57 -2.15 15.49
CA ARG A 315 -14.36 -3.61 15.58
C ARG A 315 -14.34 -4.30 14.20
N ALA A 316 -13.72 -3.68 13.20
CA ALA A 316 -13.61 -4.21 11.84
C ALA A 316 -12.16 -4.58 11.48
N ALA A 317 -11.99 -5.56 10.60
CA ALA A 317 -10.69 -5.84 9.99
C ALA A 317 -10.48 -4.83 8.85
N ILE A 318 -9.48 -3.96 8.97
CA ILE A 318 -9.21 -2.89 8.00
C ILE A 318 -8.13 -3.36 7.02
N THR A 319 -8.32 -3.10 5.74
CA THR A 319 -7.26 -3.28 4.73
C THR A 319 -7.28 -2.14 3.75
N ASP A 320 -6.09 -1.61 3.53
CA ASP A 320 -5.87 -0.54 2.58
C ASP A 320 -5.75 -1.09 1.16
N LEU A 321 -6.55 -0.52 0.28
CA LEU A 321 -6.51 -0.83 -1.12
C LEU A 321 -5.39 -0.02 -1.78
N GLU A 322 -4.28 -0.69 -2.00
CA GLU A 322 -3.18 -0.13 -2.78
C GLU A 322 -3.58 0.11 -4.23
N PRO A 323 -2.92 1.06 -4.92
CA PRO A 323 -3.07 1.22 -6.35
C PRO A 323 -2.80 -0.07 -7.13
N LEU A 324 -3.19 -0.07 -8.41
CA LEU A 324 -2.89 -1.20 -9.27
C LEU A 324 -1.37 -1.28 -9.49
N SER A 325 -0.82 -2.48 -9.61
CA SER A 325 0.56 -2.60 -10.11
C SER A 325 0.66 -2.07 -11.54
N GLU A 326 1.84 -1.60 -11.93
CA GLU A 326 2.10 -1.18 -13.31
C GLU A 326 1.79 -2.31 -14.32
N GLU A 327 2.07 -3.56 -13.95
CA GLU A 327 1.72 -4.75 -14.75
C GLU A 327 0.21 -4.89 -14.96
N ALA A 328 -0.56 -4.77 -13.87
CA ALA A 328 -2.02 -4.83 -13.93
C ALA A 328 -2.60 -3.64 -14.71
N ALA A 329 -1.99 -2.46 -14.58
CA ALA A 329 -2.38 -1.27 -15.32
C ALA A 329 -2.11 -1.43 -16.83
N LEU A 330 -0.97 -2.00 -17.22
CA LEU A 330 -0.66 -2.30 -18.62
C LEU A 330 -1.59 -3.35 -19.20
N GLU A 331 -1.83 -4.44 -18.48
CA GLU A 331 -2.79 -5.46 -18.91
C GLU A 331 -4.19 -4.85 -19.12
N TYR A 332 -4.58 -3.89 -18.29
CA TYR A 332 -5.84 -3.17 -18.42
C TYR A 332 -5.90 -2.28 -19.67
N LEU A 333 -4.78 -1.72 -20.11
CA LEU A 333 -4.69 -0.84 -21.29
C LEU A 333 -4.54 -1.58 -22.62
N VAL A 334 -3.88 -2.75 -22.64
CA VAL A 334 -3.63 -3.52 -23.87
C VAL A 334 -4.95 -4.08 -24.45
N ARG A 335 -5.25 -3.73 -25.71
CA ARG A 335 -6.43 -4.18 -26.47
C ARG A 335 -6.29 -5.62 -26.94
N GLU A 336 -5.22 -5.92 -27.67
CA GLU A 336 -4.85 -7.27 -28.11
C GLU A 336 -3.36 -7.53 -27.84
N PRO A 337 -2.97 -8.72 -27.35
CA PRO A 337 -1.58 -9.04 -27.07
C PRO A 337 -0.76 -9.16 -28.37
N GLY A 338 0.30 -8.36 -28.52
CA GLY A 338 1.26 -8.48 -29.63
C GLY A 338 1.31 -7.33 -30.65
N GLU A 339 0.49 -6.28 -30.53
CA GLU A 339 0.63 -5.07 -31.36
C GLU A 339 1.82 -4.19 -30.94
N GLY A 340 2.42 -3.48 -31.90
CA GLY A 340 3.75 -2.85 -31.83
C GLY A 340 3.98 -1.75 -30.78
N ASP A 341 2.96 -1.31 -30.05
CA ASP A 341 3.01 -0.13 -29.17
C ASP A 341 3.00 -0.40 -27.67
N GLU A 342 2.98 -1.67 -27.24
CA GLU A 342 2.97 -2.01 -25.82
C GLU A 342 4.20 -1.44 -25.04
N ARG A 343 5.31 -1.15 -25.72
CA ARG A 343 6.52 -0.54 -25.10
C ARG A 343 6.36 0.94 -24.77
N ARG A 344 5.58 1.68 -25.54
CA ARG A 344 5.35 3.10 -25.27
C ARG A 344 4.21 3.28 -24.26
N LEU A 345 3.23 2.38 -24.28
CA LEU A 345 2.23 2.28 -23.21
C LEU A 345 2.87 1.98 -21.85
N ASP A 346 3.85 1.07 -21.81
CA ASP A 346 4.66 0.78 -20.61
C ASP A 346 5.31 2.04 -20.04
N TRP A 347 5.97 2.82 -20.91
CA TRP A 347 6.60 4.07 -20.51
C TRP A 347 5.60 5.13 -20.02
N VAL A 348 4.41 5.23 -20.63
CA VAL A 348 3.34 6.15 -20.18
C VAL A 348 2.79 5.72 -18.82
N VAL A 349 2.59 4.40 -18.60
CA VAL A 349 2.11 3.88 -17.32
C VAL A 349 3.10 4.17 -16.20
N GLU A 350 4.39 3.94 -16.45
CA GLU A 350 5.47 4.21 -15.49
C GLU A 350 5.63 5.71 -15.23
N THR A 351 5.86 6.52 -16.27
CA THR A 351 6.31 7.90 -16.08
C THR A 351 5.18 8.82 -15.60
N ALA A 352 3.93 8.58 -16.02
CA ALA A 352 2.78 9.33 -15.52
C ALA A 352 2.16 8.71 -14.24
N GLU A 353 2.77 7.65 -13.71
CA GLU A 353 2.28 6.86 -12.56
C GLU A 353 0.77 6.60 -12.70
N VAL A 354 0.38 6.09 -13.86
CA VAL A 354 -1.05 5.92 -14.22
C VAL A 354 -1.69 4.83 -13.36
N SER A 355 -0.88 3.89 -12.89
CA SER A 355 -1.22 2.88 -11.86
C SER A 355 -1.78 3.49 -10.57
N ASP A 356 -1.20 4.62 -10.14
CA ASP A 356 -1.54 5.31 -8.89
C ASP A 356 -2.81 6.14 -9.00
N SER A 357 -3.25 6.45 -10.23
CA SER A 357 -4.39 7.32 -10.50
C SER A 357 -5.37 6.69 -11.51
N PRO A 358 -6.47 6.12 -11.01
CA PRO A 358 -7.48 5.42 -11.80
C PRO A 358 -8.18 6.28 -12.87
N ILE A 359 -8.26 7.60 -12.67
CA ILE A 359 -8.82 8.50 -13.68
C ILE A 359 -7.88 8.65 -14.88
N TYR A 360 -6.56 8.75 -14.67
CA TYR A 360 -5.59 8.73 -15.76
C TYR A 360 -5.62 7.39 -16.49
N LEU A 361 -5.76 6.28 -15.74
CA LEU A 361 -5.88 4.95 -16.34
C LEU A 361 -7.14 4.82 -17.23
N ARG A 362 -8.26 5.39 -16.77
CA ARG A 362 -9.51 5.46 -17.56
C ARG A 362 -9.37 6.33 -18.81
N ILE A 363 -8.75 7.50 -18.68
CA ILE A 363 -8.51 8.43 -19.80
C ILE A 363 -7.59 7.77 -20.82
N ALA A 364 -6.48 7.18 -20.38
CA ALA A 364 -5.55 6.46 -21.24
C ALA A 364 -6.26 5.31 -21.99
N ARG A 365 -7.12 4.54 -21.30
CA ARG A 365 -7.92 3.49 -21.96
C ARG A 365 -8.89 4.05 -23.00
N ALA A 366 -9.59 5.14 -22.69
CA ALA A 366 -10.52 5.77 -23.63
C ALA A 366 -9.81 6.29 -24.88
N LEU A 367 -8.64 6.91 -24.72
CA LEU A 367 -7.79 7.34 -25.82
C LEU A 367 -7.27 6.15 -26.63
N GLN A 368 -6.86 5.06 -25.96
CA GLN A 368 -6.36 3.86 -26.64
C GLN A 368 -7.43 3.12 -27.44
N GLN A 369 -8.66 3.04 -26.93
CA GLN A 369 -9.79 2.43 -27.64
C GLN A 369 -10.12 3.14 -28.96
N ARG A 370 -9.66 4.38 -29.14
CA ARG A 370 -9.85 5.19 -30.35
C ARG A 370 -8.56 5.36 -31.16
N GLY A 371 -7.45 4.69 -30.79
CA GLY A 371 -6.14 4.82 -31.48
C GLY A 371 -5.48 6.19 -31.30
N LEU A 372 -5.96 7.02 -30.36
CA LEU A 372 -5.46 8.39 -30.18
C LEU A 372 -4.15 8.46 -29.41
N LEU A 373 -3.72 7.35 -28.81
CA LEU A 373 -2.36 7.23 -28.26
C LEU A 373 -1.32 6.90 -29.34
N GLU A 374 -1.71 6.38 -30.52
CA GLU A 374 -0.76 6.00 -31.60
C GLU A 374 -0.05 7.20 -32.22
N HIS A 375 -0.65 8.39 -32.13
CA HIS A 375 0.00 9.63 -32.55
C HIS A 375 1.14 10.05 -31.62
N LEU A 376 1.31 9.38 -30.47
CA LEU A 376 2.45 9.55 -29.55
C LEU A 376 3.52 8.49 -29.79
N THR A 377 3.19 7.47 -30.58
CA THR A 377 4.01 6.28 -30.74
C THR A 377 4.84 6.26 -32.03
N LEU A 378 4.76 7.30 -32.86
CA LEU A 378 5.52 7.42 -34.09
C LEU A 378 6.58 8.56 -34.01
N ARG A 379 7.77 8.29 -34.55
CA ARG A 379 9.04 8.89 -34.12
C ARG A 379 9.39 10.26 -34.75
N GLU A 380 8.76 10.69 -35.85
CA GLU A 380 9.33 11.78 -36.66
C GLU A 380 8.24 12.61 -37.37
N HIS A 381 7.62 13.58 -36.69
CA HIS A 381 6.93 14.72 -37.33
C HIS A 381 6.91 15.93 -36.38
N ASP A 382 7.10 17.13 -36.94
CA ASP A 382 7.22 18.40 -36.23
C ASP A 382 5.98 18.69 -35.37
N GLY A 383 6.19 19.00 -34.08
CA GLY A 383 5.12 19.28 -33.11
C GLY A 383 4.69 18.12 -32.18
N ARG A 384 5.42 17.00 -32.15
CA ARG A 384 5.14 15.87 -31.22
C ARG A 384 6.00 15.91 -29.95
N LEU A 385 5.35 15.71 -28.80
CA LEU A 385 5.98 15.60 -27.49
C LEU A 385 6.91 14.38 -27.43
N ASN A 386 8.19 14.64 -27.20
CA ASN A 386 9.16 13.59 -26.86
C ASN A 386 8.77 13.01 -25.51
N THR A 387 8.11 11.84 -25.53
CA THR A 387 7.70 11.16 -24.30
C THR A 387 8.90 11.03 -23.36
N ARG A 388 10.05 10.55 -23.83
CA ARG A 388 11.25 10.31 -23.01
C ARG A 388 11.85 11.52 -22.28
N SER A 389 11.47 12.76 -22.62
CA SER A 389 12.03 13.99 -22.03
C SER A 389 10.98 14.83 -21.30
N ASN A 390 9.93 14.22 -20.74
CA ASN A 390 8.89 14.95 -20.01
C ASN A 390 8.70 14.36 -18.62
N ASP A 391 8.44 15.22 -17.63
CA ASP A 391 8.15 14.80 -16.27
C ASP A 391 6.72 14.26 -16.11
N CYS A 392 6.45 13.61 -14.97
CA CYS A 392 5.15 12.99 -14.66
C CYS A 392 3.98 13.96 -14.88
N SER A 393 4.11 15.20 -14.38
CA SER A 393 3.04 16.20 -14.48
C SER A 393 2.85 16.74 -15.90
N THR A 394 3.89 16.85 -16.72
CA THR A 394 3.74 17.18 -18.15
C THR A 394 2.99 16.10 -18.91
N ILE A 395 3.28 14.82 -18.68
CA ILE A 395 2.59 13.71 -19.36
C ILE A 395 1.12 13.64 -18.92
N ARG A 396 0.86 13.85 -17.61
CA ARG A 396 -0.50 13.93 -17.06
C ARG A 396 -1.30 15.08 -17.68
N LEU A 397 -0.71 16.28 -17.78
CA LEU A 397 -1.31 17.42 -18.46
C LEU A 397 -1.64 17.07 -19.92
N TRP A 398 -0.69 16.45 -20.62
CA TRP A 398 -0.87 16.06 -22.03
C TRP A 398 -1.97 15.00 -22.24
N LEU A 399 -2.09 14.01 -21.34
CA LEU A 399 -3.18 13.02 -21.35
C LEU A 399 -4.55 13.72 -21.22
N LEU A 400 -4.63 14.72 -20.34
CA LEU A 400 -5.85 15.51 -20.13
C LEU A 400 -6.15 16.41 -21.33
N ASP A 401 -5.15 17.05 -21.92
CA ASP A 401 -5.29 17.87 -23.13
C ASP A 401 -5.75 17.06 -24.33
N SER A 402 -5.22 15.84 -24.50
CA SER A 402 -5.61 14.94 -25.57
C SER A 402 -7.03 14.42 -25.38
N TYR A 403 -7.40 14.13 -24.13
CA TYR A 403 -8.78 13.78 -23.78
C TYR A 403 -9.75 14.94 -24.05
N ARG A 404 -9.39 16.18 -23.69
CA ARG A 404 -10.16 17.38 -24.00
C ARG A 404 -10.35 17.55 -25.50
N ARG A 405 -9.26 17.53 -26.30
CA ARG A 405 -9.34 17.67 -27.76
C ARG A 405 -10.23 16.60 -28.38
N ALA A 406 -10.07 15.34 -27.96
CA ALA A 406 -10.90 14.25 -28.43
C ALA A 406 -12.39 14.39 -28.05
N MET A 407 -12.70 15.02 -26.91
CA MET A 407 -14.08 15.36 -26.53
C MET A 407 -14.64 16.51 -27.37
N GLU A 408 -13.87 17.58 -27.59
CA GLU A 408 -14.27 18.73 -28.44
C GLU A 408 -14.51 18.28 -29.89
N ASP A 409 -13.65 17.42 -30.41
CA ASP A 409 -13.71 16.91 -31.78
C ASP A 409 -14.77 15.81 -31.99
N GLY A 410 -15.49 15.39 -30.93
CA GLY A 410 -16.56 14.39 -31.05
C GLY A 410 -16.09 12.93 -31.14
N LEU A 411 -14.79 12.67 -31.06
CA LEU A 411 -14.18 11.32 -31.13
C LEU A 411 -14.52 10.47 -29.90
N ILE A 412 -14.75 11.13 -28.77
CA ILE A 412 -15.22 10.53 -27.52
C ILE A 412 -16.66 11.01 -27.27
N ARG A 413 -17.54 10.08 -26.87
CA ARG A 413 -19.00 10.32 -26.78
C ARG A 413 -19.58 10.77 -28.14
N ASP A 414 -19.26 10.00 -29.18
CA ASP A 414 -19.73 10.17 -30.57
C ASP A 414 -21.25 10.08 -30.73
N LYS A 415 -21.94 9.40 -29.80
CA LYS A 415 -23.41 9.26 -29.81
C LYS A 415 -24.19 10.51 -29.36
N LEU A 416 -23.52 11.57 -28.91
CA LEU A 416 -24.19 12.80 -28.44
C LEU A 416 -24.42 13.77 -29.61
N VAL A 417 -25.64 14.28 -29.73
CA VAL A 417 -26.05 15.30 -30.71
C VAL A 417 -25.62 16.68 -30.19
N MET A 418 -24.31 16.95 -30.22
CA MET A 418 -23.72 18.25 -29.85
C MET A 418 -22.60 18.57 -30.84
N ASP A 419 -22.60 19.78 -31.39
CA ASP A 419 -21.57 20.22 -32.32
C ASP A 419 -20.24 20.58 -31.61
N ARG A 420 -19.18 20.81 -32.38
CA ARG A 420 -17.85 21.12 -31.83
C ARG A 420 -17.83 22.44 -31.05
N ARG A 421 -18.60 23.44 -31.49
CA ARG A 421 -18.66 24.77 -30.86
C ARG A 421 -19.36 24.68 -29.51
N GLU A 422 -20.52 24.02 -29.45
CA GLU A 422 -21.31 23.79 -28.25
C GLU A 422 -20.51 22.97 -27.22
N ARG A 423 -19.78 21.94 -27.65
CA ARG A 423 -18.86 21.18 -26.77
C ARG A 423 -17.77 22.08 -26.19
N ARG A 424 -17.18 22.96 -27.01
CA ARG A 424 -16.13 23.91 -26.58
C ARG A 424 -16.65 24.96 -25.60
N GLU A 425 -17.81 25.57 -25.88
CA GLU A 425 -18.47 26.53 -24.99
C GLU A 425 -18.85 25.88 -23.66
N THR A 426 -19.42 24.67 -23.69
CA THR A 426 -19.73 23.87 -22.50
C THR A 426 -18.48 23.66 -21.64
N LEU A 427 -17.35 23.30 -22.24
CA LEU A 427 -16.10 23.10 -21.52
C LEU A 427 -15.60 24.38 -20.84
N TRP A 428 -15.74 25.55 -21.46
CA TRP A 428 -15.35 26.83 -20.85
C TRP A 428 -16.25 27.23 -19.68
N VAL A 429 -17.57 27.08 -19.82
CA VAL A 429 -18.53 27.35 -18.73
C VAL A 429 -18.25 26.42 -17.54
N VAL A 430 -18.05 25.13 -17.80
CA VAL A 430 -17.71 24.16 -16.75
C VAL A 430 -16.32 24.45 -16.14
N SER A 431 -15.35 24.95 -16.92
CA SER A 431 -14.05 25.44 -16.40
C SER A 431 -14.19 26.61 -15.44
N ALA A 432 -15.11 27.55 -15.69
CA ALA A 432 -15.38 28.66 -14.79
C ALA A 432 -15.96 28.17 -13.45
N LEU A 433 -16.96 27.28 -13.49
CA LEU A 433 -17.51 26.64 -12.30
C LEU A 433 -16.45 25.80 -11.57
N ALA A 434 -15.59 25.11 -12.30
CA ALA A 434 -14.50 24.32 -11.71
C ALA A 434 -13.53 25.22 -10.94
N CYS A 435 -13.09 26.32 -11.55
CA CYS A 435 -12.19 27.30 -10.92
C CYS A 435 -12.82 27.92 -9.68
N LEU A 436 -14.11 28.28 -9.71
CA LEU A 436 -14.81 28.77 -8.52
C LEU A 436 -14.77 27.73 -7.39
N GLY A 437 -15.06 26.46 -7.69
CA GLY A 437 -14.99 25.36 -6.72
C GLY A 437 -13.58 25.12 -6.17
N LEU A 438 -12.53 25.33 -6.98
CA LEU A 438 -11.14 25.23 -6.51
C LEU A 438 -10.84 26.29 -5.43
N LEU A 439 -11.30 27.52 -5.63
CA LEU A 439 -11.10 28.64 -4.70
C LEU A 439 -11.94 28.50 -3.43
N GLN A 440 -13.10 27.84 -3.51
CA GLN A 440 -14.01 27.56 -2.39
C GLN A 440 -13.65 26.31 -1.57
N ASP A 441 -12.66 25.51 -2.02
CA ASP A 441 -12.35 24.18 -1.48
C ASP A 441 -13.58 23.24 -1.49
N THR A 442 -14.27 23.16 -2.63
CA THR A 442 -15.49 22.34 -2.81
C THR A 442 -15.56 21.65 -4.18
N LEU A 443 -16.14 20.45 -4.18
CA LEU A 443 -16.52 19.72 -5.41
C LEU A 443 -17.94 20.07 -5.87
N GLU A 444 -18.75 20.72 -5.02
CA GLU A 444 -20.13 21.14 -5.32
C GLU A 444 -20.21 22.67 -5.36
N VAL A 445 -20.65 23.21 -6.50
CA VAL A 445 -20.76 24.66 -6.76
C VAL A 445 -22.21 24.99 -7.06
N SER A 446 -22.79 25.95 -6.31
CA SER A 446 -24.14 26.47 -6.56
C SER A 446 -24.10 27.52 -7.67
N PHE A 447 -25.18 27.62 -8.46
CA PHE A 447 -25.31 28.74 -9.41
C PHE A 447 -25.48 30.07 -8.67
N ASP A 448 -26.03 30.07 -7.46
CA ASP A 448 -26.13 31.30 -6.63
C ASP A 448 -24.76 31.79 -6.17
N ASP A 449 -23.84 30.86 -5.85
CA ASP A 449 -22.46 31.18 -5.46
C ASP A 449 -21.66 31.78 -6.65
N PHE A 450 -22.15 31.57 -7.87
CA PHE A 450 -21.52 32.04 -9.11
C PHE A 450 -22.20 33.30 -9.67
N VAL A 451 -23.47 33.21 -10.09
CA VAL A 451 -24.25 34.31 -10.68
C VAL A 451 -24.78 35.27 -9.62
N GLY A 452 -25.46 34.74 -8.60
CA GLY A 452 -26.09 35.54 -7.56
C GLY A 452 -25.08 36.42 -6.83
N ALA A 453 -23.98 35.81 -6.37
CA ALA A 453 -22.89 36.52 -5.69
C ALA A 453 -22.21 37.56 -6.58
N TYR A 454 -22.01 37.28 -7.87
CA TYR A 454 -21.41 38.25 -8.79
C TYR A 454 -22.36 39.40 -9.14
N LEU A 455 -23.67 39.12 -9.27
CA LEU A 455 -24.71 40.12 -9.48
C LEU A 455 -24.78 41.09 -8.29
N ASP A 456 -24.66 40.58 -7.06
CA ASP A 456 -24.61 41.40 -5.86
C ASP A 456 -23.36 42.28 -5.81
N ASP A 457 -22.18 41.74 -6.17
CA ASP A 457 -20.94 42.53 -6.30
C ASP A 457 -21.11 43.69 -7.32
N LEU A 458 -21.75 43.42 -8.47
CA LEU A 458 -22.00 44.44 -9.51
C LEU A 458 -22.99 45.51 -9.04
N ARG A 459 -24.05 45.12 -8.32
CA ARG A 459 -25.02 46.05 -7.74
C ARG A 459 -24.37 46.93 -6.68
N GLU A 460 -23.50 46.38 -5.85
CA GLU A 460 -22.77 47.12 -4.83
C GLU A 460 -21.81 48.13 -5.47
N ARG A 461 -21.04 47.74 -6.49
CA ARG A 461 -20.19 48.67 -7.27
C ARG A 461 -20.96 49.81 -7.91
N ARG A 462 -22.15 49.53 -8.47
CA ARG A 462 -23.03 50.55 -9.05
C ARG A 462 -23.56 51.53 -8.01
N ARG A 463 -23.73 51.08 -6.76
CA ARG A 463 -24.15 51.92 -5.61
C ARG A 463 -23.00 52.73 -5.01
N SER A 464 -21.76 52.22 -5.02
CA SER A 464 -20.63 52.82 -4.28
C SER A 464 -19.77 53.81 -5.08
N GLY A 465 -19.84 53.85 -6.42
CA GLY A 465 -19.26 54.92 -7.24
C GLY A 465 -17.71 55.05 -7.25
N THR A 466 -16.95 54.42 -6.36
CA THR A 466 -15.48 54.28 -6.39
C THR A 466 -15.03 53.12 -5.46
N ARG A 467 -14.01 52.36 -5.90
CA ARG A 467 -13.20 51.25 -5.29
C ARG A 467 -13.77 50.45 -4.08
N PRO A 468 -13.57 49.11 -4.05
CA PRO A 468 -14.14 48.24 -3.02
C PRO A 468 -13.59 48.59 -1.62
N GLY A 469 -14.47 49.09 -0.75
CA GLY A 469 -14.25 49.16 0.69
C GLY A 469 -14.43 47.79 1.34
N GLU A 470 -13.82 47.63 2.53
CA GLU A 470 -13.86 46.40 3.33
C GLU A 470 -15.27 45.79 3.46
N PRO A 471 -15.36 44.44 3.54
CA PRO A 471 -16.63 43.73 3.60
C PRO A 471 -17.47 44.20 4.80
N SER A 472 -18.72 44.58 4.54
CA SER A 472 -19.67 44.90 5.61
C SER A 472 -19.92 43.67 6.49
N ALA A 473 -19.74 43.84 7.79
CA ALA A 473 -20.03 42.85 8.81
C ALA A 473 -21.55 42.62 8.88
N GLY A 474 -22.08 41.71 8.06
CA GLY A 474 -23.53 41.59 7.92
C GLY A 474 -24.06 40.37 7.18
N SER A 475 -23.46 39.19 7.31
CA SER A 475 -24.16 37.91 7.13
C SER A 475 -23.27 36.76 7.62
N TRP A 476 -23.20 36.58 8.93
CA TRP A 476 -22.64 35.37 9.52
C TRP A 476 -23.65 34.23 9.33
N ARG A 477 -23.65 33.60 8.15
CA ARG A 477 -24.22 32.26 7.97
C ARG A 477 -23.07 31.26 7.91
N ASP A 478 -23.06 30.38 8.91
CA ASP A 478 -22.31 29.13 9.07
C ASP A 478 -20.92 28.99 8.42
N THR A 479 -19.94 29.05 9.30
CA THR A 479 -18.49 28.94 9.13
C THR A 479 -18.02 27.55 8.70
N VAL A 480 -18.06 27.23 7.40
CA VAL A 480 -17.38 26.02 6.85
C VAL A 480 -16.69 26.24 5.48
N ARG A 481 -17.14 27.18 4.64
CA ARG A 481 -16.59 27.39 3.27
C ARG A 481 -15.64 28.58 3.17
N THR A 482 -14.59 28.47 2.36
CA THR A 482 -13.72 29.62 2.02
C THR A 482 -14.52 30.61 1.17
N ALA A 483 -14.75 31.82 1.69
CA ALA A 483 -15.46 32.86 0.96
C ALA A 483 -14.62 33.36 -0.21
N VAL A 484 -15.19 33.34 -1.42
CA VAL A 484 -14.55 33.90 -2.62
C VAL A 484 -14.71 35.42 -2.58
N THR A 485 -13.64 36.13 -2.87
CA THR A 485 -13.62 37.59 -2.90
C THR A 485 -14.26 38.12 -4.20
N PRO A 486 -14.78 39.37 -4.21
CA PRO A 486 -15.31 39.99 -5.43
C PRO A 486 -14.29 40.06 -6.57
N ALA A 487 -13.01 40.26 -6.25
CA ALA A 487 -11.91 40.28 -7.23
C ALA A 487 -11.70 38.91 -7.88
N GLN A 488 -11.77 37.82 -7.10
CA GLN A 488 -11.69 36.45 -7.63
C GLN A 488 -12.87 36.14 -8.57
N ARG A 489 -14.10 36.52 -8.21
CA ARG A 489 -15.28 36.32 -9.08
C ARG A 489 -15.19 37.11 -10.37
N GLU A 490 -14.78 38.38 -10.29
CA GLU A 490 -14.57 39.23 -11.46
C GLU A 490 -13.53 38.66 -12.42
N ALA A 491 -12.39 38.17 -11.91
CA ALA A 491 -11.36 37.56 -12.75
C ALA A 491 -11.91 36.33 -13.52
N ILE A 492 -12.69 35.47 -12.86
CA ILE A 492 -13.33 34.31 -13.49
C ILE A 492 -14.34 34.75 -14.56
N TRP A 493 -15.18 35.75 -14.24
CA TRP A 493 -16.21 36.24 -15.16
C TRP A 493 -15.60 36.91 -16.40
N ASN A 494 -14.52 37.68 -16.23
CA ASN A 494 -13.81 38.33 -17.34
C ASN A 494 -13.20 37.33 -18.32
N VAL A 495 -12.72 36.17 -17.84
CA VAL A 495 -12.26 35.09 -18.71
C VAL A 495 -13.43 34.45 -19.45
N LEU A 496 -14.53 34.16 -18.74
CA LEU A 496 -15.73 33.57 -19.35
C LEU A 496 -16.32 34.48 -20.43
N ALA A 497 -16.42 35.77 -20.16
CA ALA A 497 -16.93 36.76 -21.10
C ALA A 497 -16.07 36.86 -22.37
N ARG A 498 -14.74 36.80 -22.25
CA ARG A 498 -13.85 36.81 -23.43
C ARG A 498 -13.92 35.52 -24.25
N THR A 499 -14.12 34.37 -23.61
CA THR A 499 -14.04 33.05 -24.27
C THR A 499 -15.37 32.59 -24.88
N VAL A 500 -16.50 33.04 -24.35
CA VAL A 500 -17.86 32.68 -24.80
C VAL A 500 -18.60 33.88 -25.43
N GLY A 501 -18.16 35.11 -25.16
CA GLY A 501 -18.95 36.33 -25.38
C GLY A 501 -18.89 37.00 -26.75
N GLU A 502 -18.19 36.45 -27.75
CA GLU A 502 -18.34 36.95 -29.13
C GLU A 502 -19.72 36.61 -29.74
N SER A 503 -20.59 35.85 -29.06
CA SER A 503 -21.86 35.36 -29.66
C SER A 503 -23.06 35.20 -28.70
N SER A 504 -22.96 35.60 -27.41
CA SER A 504 -23.94 35.19 -26.40
C SER A 504 -24.46 36.35 -25.53
N SER A 505 -25.78 36.60 -25.55
CA SER A 505 -26.48 37.68 -24.80
C SER A 505 -26.49 37.49 -23.28
N TRP A 506 -26.51 36.25 -22.80
CA TRP A 506 -26.74 35.89 -21.39
C TRP A 506 -25.57 36.17 -20.42
N ILE A 507 -24.40 36.61 -20.91
CA ILE A 507 -23.18 36.77 -20.11
C ILE A 507 -23.22 37.99 -19.19
N ASN A 508 -24.15 38.93 -19.41
CA ASN A 508 -24.33 40.07 -18.53
C ASN A 508 -25.50 39.85 -17.55
N PRO A 509 -25.25 39.42 -16.30
CA PRO A 509 -26.33 39.13 -15.35
C PRO A 509 -27.07 40.40 -14.90
N LEU A 510 -26.58 41.60 -15.20
CA LEU A 510 -27.32 42.85 -14.94
C LEU A 510 -28.48 43.07 -15.92
N ASP A 511 -28.42 42.49 -17.13
CA ASP A 511 -29.43 42.68 -18.17
C ASP A 511 -30.61 41.73 -17.95
N ASP A 512 -30.33 40.42 -17.83
CA ASP A 512 -31.31 39.40 -17.45
C ASP A 512 -30.65 38.28 -16.61
N PRO A 513 -30.83 38.30 -15.27
CA PRO A 513 -30.35 37.22 -14.42
C PRO A 513 -30.97 35.87 -14.76
N THR A 514 -32.25 35.82 -15.16
CA THR A 514 -32.98 34.57 -15.39
C THR A 514 -32.50 33.86 -16.64
N GLU A 515 -32.16 34.59 -17.70
CA GLU A 515 -31.50 34.06 -18.89
C GLU A 515 -30.14 33.43 -18.53
N CYS A 516 -29.38 34.08 -17.64
CA CYS A 516 -28.07 33.59 -17.18
C CYS A 516 -28.18 32.24 -16.43
N TYR A 517 -29.14 32.11 -15.52
CA TYR A 517 -29.40 30.84 -14.81
C TYR A 517 -29.87 29.74 -15.77
N ALA A 518 -30.74 30.06 -16.74
CA ALA A 518 -31.24 29.10 -17.71
C ALA A 518 -30.11 28.55 -18.60
N GLU A 519 -29.23 29.42 -19.09
CA GLU A 519 -28.08 29.03 -19.91
C GLU A 519 -27.04 28.23 -19.11
N LEU A 520 -26.77 28.60 -17.86
CA LEU A 520 -25.91 27.79 -16.98
C LEU A 520 -26.49 26.39 -16.74
N ALA A 521 -27.81 26.28 -16.54
CA ALA A 521 -28.47 24.99 -16.41
C ALA A 521 -28.34 24.15 -17.70
N ARG A 522 -28.46 24.77 -18.87
CA ARG A 522 -28.22 24.13 -20.19
C ARG A 522 -26.79 23.61 -20.31
N TYR A 523 -25.79 24.45 -20.03
CA TYR A 523 -24.38 24.04 -20.07
C TYR A 523 -24.03 22.99 -19.00
N ALA A 524 -24.66 23.04 -17.82
CA ALA A 524 -24.50 22.01 -16.80
C ALA A 524 -25.07 20.65 -17.26
N ALA A 525 -26.24 20.63 -17.92
CA ALA A 525 -26.81 19.44 -18.52
C ALA A 525 -25.90 18.88 -19.64
N ASN A 526 -25.40 19.75 -20.52
CA ASN A 526 -24.42 19.38 -21.54
C ASN A 526 -23.13 18.81 -20.92
N GLY A 527 -22.61 19.45 -19.86
CA GLY A 527 -21.47 18.96 -19.10
C GLY A 527 -21.71 17.60 -18.45
N GLN A 528 -22.95 17.31 -18.03
CA GLN A 528 -23.36 15.99 -17.54
C GLN A 528 -23.38 14.94 -18.66
N HIS A 529 -23.88 15.28 -19.85
CA HIS A 529 -23.84 14.40 -21.01
C HIS A 529 -22.41 14.06 -21.44
N LEU A 530 -21.50 15.03 -21.40
CA LEU A 530 -20.06 14.83 -21.63
C LEU A 530 -19.38 14.04 -20.51
N GLY A 531 -20.04 13.89 -19.35
CA GLY A 531 -19.52 13.18 -18.17
C GLY A 531 -18.48 13.97 -17.37
N LEU A 532 -18.46 15.30 -17.52
CA LEU A 532 -17.58 16.21 -16.79
C LEU A 532 -18.14 16.54 -15.41
N VAL A 533 -19.46 16.64 -15.28
CA VAL A 533 -20.16 17.04 -14.06
C VAL A 533 -21.43 16.22 -13.81
N ARG A 534 -22.02 16.35 -12.63
CA ARG A 534 -23.39 15.91 -12.31
C ARG A 534 -24.22 17.13 -11.96
N GLY A 535 -25.28 17.38 -12.71
CA GLY A 535 -26.20 18.49 -12.50
C GLY A 535 -27.28 18.14 -11.46
N SER A 536 -27.75 19.15 -10.74
CA SER A 536 -28.95 19.16 -9.92
C SER A 536 -29.62 20.54 -10.10
N GLU A 537 -30.86 20.73 -9.62
CA GLU A 537 -31.71 21.89 -9.98
C GLU A 537 -31.03 23.28 -9.88
N ASN A 538 -30.12 23.51 -8.93
CA ASN A 538 -29.36 24.78 -8.82
C ASN A 538 -27.86 24.60 -8.52
N LYS A 539 -27.30 23.42 -8.81
CA LYS A 539 -25.90 23.14 -8.44
C LYS A 539 -25.25 22.11 -9.35
N VAL A 540 -23.93 22.17 -9.41
CA VAL A 540 -23.09 21.27 -10.19
C VAL A 540 -22.07 20.60 -9.29
N ARG A 541 -21.93 19.27 -9.42
CA ARG A 541 -20.93 18.48 -8.70
C ARG A 541 -19.89 17.90 -9.65
N PHE A 542 -18.62 18.10 -9.34
CA PHE A 542 -17.52 17.44 -10.03
C PHE A 542 -17.35 15.99 -9.53
N PRO A 543 -17.42 14.97 -10.42
CA PRO A 543 -17.26 13.57 -10.04
C PRO A 543 -15.80 13.21 -9.74
N HIS A 544 -14.83 13.97 -10.28
CA HIS A 544 -13.41 13.69 -10.16
C HIS A 544 -12.61 14.98 -9.90
N SER A 545 -11.87 14.99 -8.79
CA SER A 545 -10.98 16.07 -8.35
C SER A 545 -9.96 16.49 -9.40
N ILE A 546 -9.33 15.53 -10.07
CA ILE A 546 -8.33 15.79 -11.14
C ILE A 546 -8.98 16.46 -12.35
N VAL A 547 -10.23 16.12 -12.69
CA VAL A 547 -10.95 16.75 -13.82
C VAL A 547 -11.30 18.19 -13.45
N GLN A 548 -11.76 18.44 -12.22
CA GLN A 548 -11.98 19.81 -11.73
C GLN A 548 -10.67 20.61 -11.73
N ALA A 549 -9.58 20.04 -11.23
CA ALA A 549 -8.26 20.68 -11.22
C ALA A 549 -7.80 21.04 -12.64
N TYR A 550 -7.95 20.13 -13.60
CA TYR A 550 -7.62 20.40 -15.00
C TYR A 550 -8.50 21.48 -15.62
N LEU A 551 -9.82 21.43 -15.40
CA LEU A 551 -10.74 22.44 -15.93
C LEU A 551 -10.50 23.82 -15.30
N GLY A 552 -10.21 23.86 -14.00
CA GLY A 552 -9.83 25.09 -13.30
C GLY A 552 -8.47 25.63 -13.75
N HIS A 553 -7.45 24.79 -13.96
CA HIS A 553 -6.15 25.23 -14.50
C HIS A 553 -6.33 25.92 -15.85
N ARG A 554 -7.20 25.39 -16.71
CA ARG A 554 -7.46 25.95 -18.04
C ARG A 554 -8.01 27.37 -17.95
N LEU A 555 -8.88 27.65 -16.98
CA LEU A 555 -9.38 29.00 -16.75
C LEU A 555 -8.27 29.90 -16.17
N LEU A 556 -7.50 29.40 -15.20
CA LEU A 556 -6.37 30.13 -14.60
C LEU A 556 -5.28 30.49 -15.61
N THR A 557 -5.11 29.71 -16.68
CA THR A 557 -4.19 30.03 -17.79
C THR A 557 -4.53 31.37 -18.45
N GLU A 558 -5.82 31.72 -18.53
CA GLU A 558 -6.30 32.96 -19.17
C GLU A 558 -6.32 34.17 -18.22
N VAL A 559 -6.04 33.95 -16.93
CA VAL A 559 -5.95 35.01 -15.92
C VAL A 559 -4.59 35.71 -16.04
N PRO A 560 -4.55 37.06 -16.12
CA PRO A 560 -3.29 37.82 -16.16
C PRO A 560 -2.36 37.54 -14.98
N ASP A 561 -1.05 37.54 -15.22
CA ASP A 561 -0.03 37.20 -14.21
C ASP A 561 -0.03 38.15 -12.99
N ASP A 562 -0.32 39.43 -13.21
CA ASP A 562 -0.43 40.46 -12.17
C ASP A 562 -1.61 40.22 -11.21
N GLN A 563 -2.66 39.56 -11.69
CA GLN A 563 -3.86 39.22 -10.91
C GLN A 563 -3.76 37.85 -10.22
N MET A 564 -2.83 37.00 -10.64
CA MET A 564 -2.73 35.61 -10.18
C MET A 564 -2.56 35.50 -8.66
N ALA A 565 -1.72 36.35 -8.06
CA ALA A 565 -1.49 36.36 -6.62
C ALA A 565 -2.77 36.76 -5.84
N ALA A 566 -3.54 37.71 -6.36
CA ALA A 566 -4.80 38.14 -5.76
C ALA A 566 -5.91 37.07 -5.90
N VAL A 567 -5.90 36.32 -7.01
CA VAL A 567 -6.88 35.25 -7.25
C VAL A 567 -6.56 34.00 -6.42
N VAL A 568 -5.30 33.59 -6.32
CA VAL A 568 -4.92 32.34 -5.65
C VAL A 568 -4.66 32.53 -4.16
N GLY A 569 -4.03 33.65 -3.76
CA GLY A 569 -3.57 33.91 -2.39
C GLY A 569 -4.65 33.70 -1.31
N PRO A 570 -5.88 34.23 -1.45
CA PRO A 570 -6.94 34.02 -0.47
C PRO A 570 -7.34 32.55 -0.30
N ALA A 571 -7.29 31.75 -1.38
CA ALA A 571 -7.67 30.34 -1.36
C ALA A 571 -6.60 29.42 -0.71
N LEU A 572 -5.38 29.94 -0.51
CA LEU A 572 -4.31 29.22 0.20
C LEU A 572 -4.43 29.35 1.74
N ARG A 573 -5.24 30.30 2.24
CA ARG A 573 -5.46 30.53 3.68
C ARG A 573 -6.56 29.61 4.23
N GLY A 574 -6.55 29.38 5.55
CA GLY A 574 -7.43 28.39 6.20
C GLY A 574 -8.93 28.68 6.02
N PRO A 575 -9.78 27.65 5.77
CA PRO A 575 -9.49 26.20 5.83
C PRO A 575 -8.79 25.59 4.60
N GLY A 576 -8.59 26.36 3.52
CA GLY A 576 -7.88 25.95 2.30
C GLY A 576 -6.36 25.71 2.49
N PRO A 577 -5.61 25.27 1.46
CA PRO A 577 -6.09 25.02 0.10
C PRO A 577 -6.70 23.63 -0.09
N SER A 578 -7.46 23.50 -1.19
CA SER A 578 -7.90 22.23 -1.73
C SER A 578 -6.74 21.49 -2.41
N ARG A 579 -6.77 20.15 -2.39
CA ARG A 579 -5.80 19.33 -3.14
C ARG A 579 -5.90 19.63 -4.64
N GLU A 580 -7.11 19.89 -5.11
CA GLU A 580 -7.46 20.19 -6.49
C GLU A 580 -6.81 21.49 -6.95
N LEU A 581 -6.78 22.53 -6.10
CA LEU A 581 -6.09 23.79 -6.39
C LEU A 581 -4.58 23.55 -6.53
N LEU A 582 -3.95 22.77 -5.64
CA LEU A 582 -2.53 22.45 -5.75
C LEU A 582 -2.19 21.71 -7.05
N ILE A 583 -3.04 20.76 -7.47
CA ILE A 583 -2.89 20.07 -8.76
C ILE A 583 -3.05 21.07 -9.92
N ALA A 584 -4.05 21.97 -9.86
CA ALA A 584 -4.26 22.98 -10.90
C ALA A 584 -3.06 23.92 -11.05
N LEU A 585 -2.45 24.36 -9.95
CA LEU A 585 -1.25 25.21 -9.97
C LEU A 585 -0.03 24.48 -10.55
N VAL A 586 0.14 23.19 -10.25
CA VAL A 586 1.17 22.35 -10.87
C VAL A 586 0.95 22.25 -12.39
N LEU A 587 -0.28 21.96 -12.83
CA LEU A 587 -0.61 21.89 -14.27
C LEU A 587 -0.39 23.24 -14.97
N LEU A 588 -0.78 24.34 -14.32
CA LEU A 588 -0.56 25.71 -14.81
C LEU A 588 0.92 26.01 -15.02
N SER A 589 1.78 25.61 -14.06
CA SER A 589 3.23 25.78 -14.22
C SER A 589 3.74 25.09 -15.48
N ARG A 590 3.36 23.82 -15.71
CA ARG A 590 3.79 23.03 -16.87
C ARG A 590 3.29 23.63 -18.18
N HIS A 591 2.03 24.06 -18.21
CA HIS A 591 1.46 24.73 -19.38
C HIS A 591 2.27 25.97 -19.76
N ARG A 592 2.53 26.86 -18.80
CA ARG A 592 3.29 28.10 -19.01
C ARG A 592 4.72 27.84 -19.48
N ALA A 593 5.37 26.80 -18.96
CA ALA A 593 6.71 26.41 -19.41
C ALA A 593 6.73 25.91 -20.87
N THR A 594 5.65 25.27 -21.35
CA THR A 594 5.56 24.83 -22.75
C THR A 594 5.23 25.95 -23.73
N THR A 595 4.49 26.97 -23.31
CA THR A 595 4.06 28.10 -24.16
C THR A 595 5.01 29.29 -24.14
N ALA A 596 5.92 29.35 -23.17
CA ALA A 596 6.92 30.41 -23.08
C ALA A 596 7.90 30.31 -24.26
N ALA A 597 7.88 31.29 -25.17
CA ALA A 597 8.97 31.50 -26.11
C ALA A 597 10.28 31.73 -25.32
N PRO A 598 11.46 31.34 -25.83
CA PRO A 598 12.73 31.61 -25.18
C PRO A 598 12.93 33.13 -25.11
N ARG A 599 12.50 33.73 -24.01
CA ARG A 599 12.78 35.14 -23.73
C ARG A 599 14.30 35.24 -23.50
N PRO A 600 15.00 36.18 -24.17
CA PRO A 600 16.37 36.47 -23.80
C PRO A 600 16.39 36.83 -22.30
N SER A 601 17.47 36.47 -21.63
CA SER A 601 17.74 36.62 -20.20
C SER A 601 17.63 38.08 -19.72
N GLY A 602 16.41 38.59 -19.68
CA GLY A 602 16.02 39.86 -19.08
C GLY A 602 15.36 39.56 -17.75
N ARG A 603 15.82 40.27 -16.71
CA ARG A 603 15.22 40.35 -15.38
C ARG A 603 13.68 40.42 -15.52
N ARG A 604 12.96 39.57 -14.79
CA ARG A 604 11.51 39.77 -14.55
C ARG A 604 11.34 41.17 -13.95
N ASP A 605 10.46 41.99 -14.52
CA ASP A 605 10.00 43.21 -13.87
C ASP A 605 9.31 42.82 -12.55
N GLY A 606 9.93 43.21 -11.44
CA GLY A 606 9.75 42.63 -10.11
C GLY A 606 8.48 43.06 -9.36
N SER A 607 7.29 42.76 -9.90
CA SER A 607 6.02 43.14 -9.24
C SER A 607 5.17 41.97 -8.71
N ALA A 608 5.28 40.75 -9.24
CA ALA A 608 4.39 39.64 -8.86
C ALA A 608 5.14 38.52 -8.11
N PRO A 609 4.66 38.08 -6.93
CA PRO A 609 5.30 37.01 -6.15
C PRO A 609 5.21 35.67 -6.90
N ARG A 610 6.24 34.84 -6.77
CA ARG A 610 6.27 33.51 -7.40
C ARG A 610 5.22 32.61 -6.75
N THR A 611 4.61 31.71 -7.53
CA THR A 611 3.64 30.76 -6.98
C THR A 611 4.25 29.86 -5.90
N SER A 612 5.53 29.49 -6.03
CA SER A 612 6.27 28.75 -5.00
C SER A 612 6.45 29.54 -3.69
N GLU A 613 6.66 30.86 -3.75
CA GLU A 613 6.72 31.74 -2.56
C GLU A 613 5.36 31.81 -1.87
N LEU A 614 4.28 32.02 -2.65
CA LEU A 614 2.91 32.06 -2.11
C LEU A 614 2.55 30.77 -1.36
N LEU A 615 2.97 29.61 -1.88
CA LEU A 615 2.73 28.31 -1.24
C LEU A 615 3.57 28.11 0.03
N ARG A 616 4.85 28.55 0.02
CA ARG A 616 5.72 28.51 1.19
C ARG A 616 5.17 29.40 2.31
N ASP A 617 4.79 30.63 1.98
CA ASP A 617 4.28 31.60 2.95
C ASP A 617 2.95 31.14 3.54
N ALA A 618 2.08 30.51 2.73
CA ALA A 618 0.84 29.89 3.21
C ALA A 618 1.08 28.66 4.11
N ALA A 619 2.25 28.01 4.04
CA ALA A 619 2.60 26.87 4.87
C ALA A 619 3.16 27.27 6.24
N ALA A 620 3.71 28.49 6.38
CA ALA A 620 4.46 28.92 7.57
C ALA A 620 3.67 28.81 8.88
N ASP A 621 2.37 29.12 8.86
CA ASP A 621 1.52 29.15 10.05
C ASP A 621 0.73 27.84 10.26
N ARG A 622 1.05 26.76 9.53
CA ARG A 622 0.27 25.52 9.55
C ARG A 622 0.85 24.46 10.48
N HIS A 623 -0.06 23.77 11.18
CA HIS A 623 0.25 22.66 12.07
C HIS A 623 -0.56 21.39 11.73
N ASP A 624 -0.98 21.25 10.48
CA ASP A 624 -1.72 20.09 9.96
C ASP A 624 -0.96 19.43 8.81
N ALA A 625 -1.43 18.26 8.35
CA ALA A 625 -0.78 17.52 7.27
C ALA A 625 -0.67 18.30 5.94
N LYS A 626 -1.49 19.35 5.74
CA LYS A 626 -1.44 20.22 4.54
C LYS A 626 -0.13 21.00 4.43
N TYR A 627 0.61 21.17 5.52
CA TYR A 627 1.97 21.73 5.51
C TYR A 627 2.85 21.00 4.47
N PHE A 628 2.86 19.67 4.49
CA PHE A 628 3.67 18.88 3.56
C PHE A 628 3.15 18.96 2.13
N ASP A 629 1.83 19.00 1.93
CA ASP A 629 1.23 19.10 0.60
C ASP A 629 1.58 20.42 -0.10
N LEU A 630 1.60 21.53 0.64
CA LEU A 630 2.01 22.86 0.15
C LEU A 630 3.47 22.86 -0.31
N TYR A 631 4.38 22.37 0.52
CA TYR A 631 5.79 22.25 0.16
C TYR A 631 6.02 21.29 -1.01
N ALA A 632 5.26 20.20 -1.08
CA ALA A 632 5.35 19.24 -2.18
C ALA A 632 4.95 19.89 -3.51
N ALA A 633 3.90 20.70 -3.53
CA ALA A 633 3.48 21.47 -4.71
C ALA A 633 4.47 22.60 -5.04
N ALA A 634 5.01 23.30 -4.03
CA ALA A 634 5.98 24.37 -4.22
C ALA A 634 7.26 23.86 -4.89
N LEU A 635 7.83 22.74 -4.42
CA LEU A 635 9.02 22.11 -5.02
C LEU A 635 8.77 21.64 -6.46
N GLU A 636 7.58 21.09 -6.73
CA GLU A 636 7.21 20.61 -8.06
C GLU A 636 7.03 21.75 -9.06
N ILE A 637 6.42 22.87 -8.65
CA ILE A 637 6.32 24.09 -9.46
C ILE A 637 7.69 24.72 -9.68
N ASP A 638 8.52 24.81 -8.64
CA ASP A 638 9.85 25.44 -8.71
C ASP A 638 10.84 24.68 -9.61
N SER A 639 10.68 23.36 -9.76
CA SER A 639 11.56 22.51 -10.59
C SER A 639 11.67 22.91 -12.06
N ILE A 640 10.74 23.74 -12.55
CA ILE A 640 10.69 24.21 -13.93
C ILE A 640 10.89 25.74 -14.05
N ASP A 641 10.93 26.47 -12.94
CA ASP A 641 11.09 27.92 -12.95
C ASP A 641 12.54 28.28 -13.35
N PRO A 642 12.74 29.28 -14.22
CA PRO A 642 14.08 29.72 -14.62
C PRO A 642 14.91 30.25 -13.44
N GLU A 643 14.29 30.81 -12.40
CA GLU A 643 14.93 31.33 -11.18
C GLU A 643 14.49 30.52 -9.95
N PRO A 644 15.06 29.31 -9.74
CA PRO A 644 14.58 28.36 -8.75
C PRO A 644 14.88 28.78 -7.30
N LEU A 645 13.91 28.58 -6.41
CA LEU A 645 13.96 28.72 -4.95
C LEU A 645 14.22 27.42 -4.19
N GLN A 646 14.46 26.32 -4.91
CA GLN A 646 14.52 24.97 -4.34
C GLN A 646 15.45 24.83 -3.14
N ASP A 647 16.60 25.52 -3.11
CA ASP A 647 17.55 25.48 -1.99
C ASP A 647 16.97 26.14 -0.74
N GLU A 648 16.26 27.25 -0.89
CA GLU A 648 15.58 27.93 0.21
C GLU A 648 14.43 27.07 0.76
N LEU A 649 13.59 26.51 -0.13
CA LEU A 649 12.51 25.60 0.24
C LEU A 649 13.05 24.37 1.00
N ALA A 650 14.15 23.79 0.51
CA ALA A 650 14.80 22.65 1.14
C ALA A 650 15.39 22.99 2.51
N ARG A 651 16.00 24.17 2.66
CA ARG A 651 16.55 24.65 3.93
C ARG A 651 15.46 24.86 4.98
N THR A 652 14.36 25.53 4.63
CA THR A 652 13.25 25.76 5.55
C THR A 652 12.61 24.44 6.01
N LEU A 653 12.45 23.47 5.10
CA LEU A 653 11.96 22.13 5.45
C LEU A 653 12.88 21.40 6.44
N ASP A 654 14.19 21.43 6.20
CA ASP A 654 15.20 20.81 7.06
C ASP A 654 15.19 21.42 8.47
N GLU A 655 15.21 22.75 8.58
CA GLU A 655 15.20 23.48 9.86
C GLU A 655 13.93 23.22 10.68
N GLN A 656 12.78 23.01 10.04
CA GLN A 656 11.50 22.82 10.72
C GLN A 656 11.19 21.34 11.00
N TRP A 657 11.86 20.38 10.36
CA TRP A 657 11.46 18.96 10.34
C TRP A 657 11.34 18.32 11.73
N GLU A 658 12.29 18.58 12.62
CA GLU A 658 12.33 17.98 13.97
C GLU A 658 11.37 18.67 14.96
N GLY A 659 11.22 20.00 14.85
CA GLY A 659 10.41 20.81 15.77
C GLY A 659 8.91 20.88 15.44
N LEU A 660 8.49 20.33 14.29
CA LEU A 660 7.13 20.48 13.80
C LEU A 660 6.13 19.60 14.56
N VAL A 661 5.31 20.22 15.40
CA VAL A 661 4.20 19.55 16.09
C VAL A 661 2.96 19.59 15.20
N ILE A 662 2.63 18.45 14.59
CA ILE A 662 1.46 18.34 13.71
C ILE A 662 0.26 17.77 14.48
N ARG A 663 -0.84 18.51 14.47
CA ARG A 663 -2.14 18.12 15.03
C ARG A 663 -2.91 17.31 13.99
N SER A 664 -2.45 16.10 13.70
CA SER A 664 -3.12 15.16 12.81
C SER A 664 -2.81 13.73 13.25
N ASP A 665 -3.61 12.78 12.77
CA ASP A 665 -3.31 11.37 13.02
C ASP A 665 -1.94 10.98 12.43
N GLN A 666 -1.21 10.09 13.12
CA GLN A 666 0.17 9.69 12.79
C GLN A 666 0.27 9.13 11.38
N ARG A 667 -0.75 8.37 10.93
CA ARG A 667 -0.76 7.78 9.60
C ARG A 667 -0.96 8.83 8.52
N THR A 668 -1.84 9.80 8.76
CA THR A 668 -2.07 10.92 7.83
C THR A 668 -0.80 11.76 7.66
N VAL A 669 -0.07 11.98 8.76
CA VAL A 669 1.23 12.67 8.76
C VAL A 669 2.28 11.87 7.98
N GLU A 670 2.39 10.57 8.22
CA GLU A 670 3.33 9.70 7.51
C GLU A 670 3.07 9.65 6.00
N ASP A 671 1.81 9.51 5.58
CA ASP A 671 1.40 9.52 4.17
C ASP A 671 1.75 10.86 3.49
N ALA A 672 1.52 11.98 4.18
CA ALA A 672 1.85 13.32 3.69
C ALA A 672 3.38 13.52 3.57
N LYS A 673 4.17 13.06 4.55
CA LYS A 673 5.65 13.04 4.49
C LYS A 673 6.16 12.20 3.32
N LEU A 674 5.61 11.01 3.11
CA LEU A 674 5.95 10.14 1.97
C LEU A 674 5.65 10.84 0.64
N GLY A 675 4.51 11.53 0.55
CA GLY A 675 4.13 12.35 -0.60
C GLY A 675 5.15 13.46 -0.90
N LEU A 676 5.53 14.23 0.13
CA LEU A 676 6.55 15.29 0.02
C LEU A 676 7.90 14.76 -0.44
N VAL A 677 8.42 13.69 0.20
CA VAL A 677 9.72 13.11 -0.15
C VAL A 677 9.76 12.67 -1.61
N ARG A 678 8.70 11.99 -2.09
CA ARG A 678 8.60 11.57 -3.49
C ARG A 678 8.65 12.75 -4.45
N ARG A 679 7.86 13.82 -4.19
CA ARG A 679 7.84 15.01 -5.05
C ARG A 679 9.13 15.81 -4.98
N PHE A 680 9.78 15.89 -3.81
CA PHE A 680 11.09 16.52 -3.66
C PHE A 680 12.14 15.81 -4.51
N GLY A 681 12.24 14.48 -4.42
CA GLY A 681 13.14 13.69 -5.27
C GLY A 681 12.88 13.87 -6.78
N ALA A 682 11.61 13.86 -7.18
CA ALA A 682 11.21 14.08 -8.58
C ALA A 682 11.58 15.48 -9.08
N ALA A 683 11.34 16.52 -8.27
CA ALA A 683 11.68 17.91 -8.57
C ALA A 683 13.19 18.11 -8.75
N LEU A 684 14.02 17.44 -7.94
CA LEU A 684 15.48 17.51 -8.07
C LEU A 684 15.97 16.88 -9.38
N ARG A 685 15.42 15.71 -9.76
CA ARG A 685 15.77 15.04 -11.03
C ARG A 685 15.35 15.86 -12.25
N GLU A 686 14.17 16.47 -12.19
CA GLU A 686 13.66 17.32 -13.26
C GLU A 686 14.55 18.56 -13.48
N ARG A 687 15.04 19.17 -12.39
CA ARG A 687 15.96 20.31 -12.46
C ARG A 687 17.32 19.91 -13.06
N GLU A 688 17.89 18.77 -12.65
CA GLU A 688 19.14 18.28 -13.26
C GLU A 688 18.97 18.01 -14.76
N ARG A 689 17.84 17.40 -15.15
CA ARG A 689 17.54 17.13 -16.55
C ARG A 689 17.53 18.41 -17.39
N ARG A 690 16.83 19.45 -16.95
CA ARG A 690 16.82 20.75 -17.66
C ARG A 690 18.17 21.43 -17.69
N ARG A 691 18.96 21.34 -16.62
CA ARG A 691 20.35 21.85 -16.60
C ARG A 691 21.19 21.18 -17.69
N ASN A 692 21.06 19.86 -17.85
CA ASN A 692 21.77 19.10 -18.89
C ASN A 692 21.29 19.45 -20.31
N GLU A 693 19.98 19.69 -20.50
CA GLU A 693 19.43 20.14 -21.78
C GLU A 693 19.93 21.54 -22.17
N ALA A 694 19.98 22.47 -21.21
CA ALA A 694 20.51 23.82 -21.43
C ALA A 694 22.03 23.81 -21.75
N ALA A 695 22.78 22.92 -21.11
CA ALA A 695 24.23 22.75 -21.32
C ALA A 695 24.61 22.17 -22.70
N GLY A 696 23.65 21.69 -23.50
CA GLY A 696 23.86 21.29 -24.89
C GLY A 696 24.12 22.45 -25.88
N THR A 697 24.11 23.69 -25.39
CA THR A 697 24.42 24.93 -26.13
C THR A 697 25.91 25.28 -25.95
N PRO A 698 26.65 25.77 -26.96
CA PRO A 698 28.11 25.96 -26.85
C PRO A 698 28.49 26.82 -25.62
N PRO A 699 29.60 26.48 -24.94
CA PRO A 699 29.94 27.07 -23.64
C PRO A 699 30.34 28.54 -23.79
N GLY A 700 29.39 29.43 -23.50
CA GLY A 700 29.70 30.78 -23.06
C GLY A 700 29.95 30.76 -21.56
N THR A 701 31.14 31.19 -21.13
CA THR A 701 31.58 31.77 -19.82
C THR A 701 30.65 31.75 -18.59
N ALA A 702 29.81 30.75 -18.39
CA ALA A 702 28.93 30.62 -17.24
C ALA A 702 29.63 29.83 -16.14
N ALA A 703 29.62 30.37 -14.92
CA ALA A 703 30.09 29.70 -13.72
C ALA A 703 29.37 28.34 -13.55
N ALA A 704 30.07 27.35 -12.97
CA ALA A 704 29.48 26.05 -12.68
C ALA A 704 28.19 26.23 -11.84
N PRO A 705 27.06 25.64 -12.24
CA PRO A 705 25.80 25.82 -11.53
C PRO A 705 25.89 25.24 -10.10
N PRO A 706 25.26 25.87 -9.11
CA PRO A 706 25.31 25.41 -7.72
C PRO A 706 24.75 23.99 -7.59
N PRO A 707 25.28 23.19 -6.64
CA PRO A 707 24.81 21.82 -6.41
C PRO A 707 23.32 21.81 -6.04
N LEU A 708 22.65 20.70 -6.34
CA LEU A 708 21.26 20.50 -5.96
C LEU A 708 21.18 20.11 -4.46
N PRO A 709 20.12 20.47 -3.73
CA PRO A 709 20.05 20.35 -2.27
C PRO A 709 19.76 18.93 -1.76
N TYR A 710 20.45 17.92 -2.31
CA TYR A 710 20.40 16.53 -1.84
C TYR A 710 20.94 16.38 -0.40
N GLU A 711 21.85 17.25 0.03
CA GLU A 711 22.37 17.30 1.40
C GLU A 711 21.24 17.55 2.42
N ARG A 712 20.30 18.45 2.09
CA ARG A 712 19.13 18.74 2.93
C ARG A 712 18.18 17.55 2.99
N LEU A 713 17.99 16.85 1.87
CA LEU A 713 17.19 15.63 1.84
C LEU A 713 17.83 14.51 2.69
N LEU A 714 19.16 14.41 2.71
CA LEU A 714 19.87 13.49 3.61
C LEU A 714 19.68 13.90 5.09
N SER A 715 19.81 15.20 5.41
CA SER A 715 19.60 15.75 6.76
C SER A 715 18.18 15.52 7.28
N ILE A 716 17.15 15.72 6.44
CA ILE A 716 15.77 15.35 6.79
C ILE A 716 15.68 13.87 7.17
N GLY A 717 16.36 13.00 6.41
CA GLY A 717 16.43 11.57 6.71
C GLY A 717 17.11 11.24 8.05
N THR A 718 18.08 12.03 8.50
CA THR A 718 18.76 11.80 9.79
C THR A 718 17.86 12.12 10.98
N HIS A 719 16.98 13.11 10.84
CA HIS A 719 16.04 13.50 11.89
C HIS A 719 14.74 12.68 11.86
N GLU A 720 14.40 12.07 10.73
CA GLU A 720 13.13 11.35 10.55
C GLU A 720 13.02 10.06 11.39
N PRO A 721 12.00 9.94 12.26
CA PRO A 721 11.77 8.74 13.06
C PRO A 721 11.14 7.57 12.27
N SER A 722 10.29 7.81 11.26
CA SER A 722 9.67 6.71 10.49
C SER A 722 10.70 6.02 9.59
N HIS A 723 10.78 4.69 9.71
CA HIS A 723 11.59 3.86 8.82
C HIS A 723 11.09 3.91 7.37
N ALA A 724 9.78 3.97 7.13
CA ALA A 724 9.22 4.03 5.79
C ALA A 724 9.60 5.34 5.08
N VAL A 725 9.57 6.47 5.78
CA VAL A 725 9.98 7.76 5.24
C VAL A 725 11.48 7.79 4.97
N ARG A 726 12.33 7.26 5.87
CA ARG A 726 13.78 7.11 5.62
C ARG A 726 14.09 6.24 4.40
N THR A 727 13.35 5.14 4.24
CA THR A 727 13.45 4.27 3.06
C THR A 727 13.16 5.04 1.78
N ALA A 728 12.05 5.81 1.77
CA ALA A 728 11.68 6.65 0.64
C ALA A 728 12.75 7.70 0.32
N ILE A 729 13.34 8.33 1.35
CA ILE A 729 14.44 9.31 1.20
C ILE A 729 15.65 8.65 0.53
N ALA A 730 16.08 7.48 1.03
CA ALA A 730 17.21 6.75 0.45
C ALA A 730 16.96 6.39 -1.02
N HIS A 731 15.75 5.95 -1.36
CA HIS A 731 15.35 5.67 -2.75
C HIS A 731 15.38 6.92 -3.64
N GLN A 732 14.86 8.05 -3.17
CA GLN A 732 14.85 9.30 -3.94
C GLN A 732 16.25 9.86 -4.17
N ILE A 733 17.12 9.82 -3.16
CA ILE A 733 18.53 10.22 -3.29
C ILE A 733 19.25 9.32 -4.30
N ALA A 734 19.11 8.00 -4.15
CA ALA A 734 19.79 7.05 -5.04
C ALA A 734 19.31 7.12 -6.49
N ALA A 735 18.03 7.48 -6.72
CA ALA A 735 17.49 7.72 -8.06
C ALA A 735 18.06 8.98 -8.73
N GLY A 736 18.69 9.89 -7.96
CA GLY A 736 19.32 11.11 -8.47
C GLY A 736 20.66 10.91 -9.19
N GLY A 737 21.24 9.70 -9.14
CA GLY A 737 22.46 9.33 -9.88
C GLY A 737 23.65 10.27 -9.62
N ASP A 738 24.32 10.70 -10.70
CA ASP A 738 25.50 11.57 -10.65
C ASP A 738 25.28 12.88 -9.90
N ALA A 739 24.09 13.48 -10.02
CA ALA A 739 23.78 14.76 -9.38
C ALA A 739 23.71 14.64 -7.85
N ALA A 740 23.07 13.56 -7.37
CA ALA A 740 23.00 13.25 -5.96
C ALA A 740 24.38 12.88 -5.40
N PHE A 741 25.15 12.06 -6.13
CA PHE A 741 26.50 11.70 -5.73
C PHE A 741 27.42 12.93 -5.65
N ARG A 742 27.36 13.82 -6.64
CA ARG A 742 28.16 15.07 -6.67
C ARG A 742 27.85 15.99 -5.49
N ALA A 743 26.58 16.13 -5.14
CA ALA A 743 26.16 16.94 -4.00
C ALA A 743 26.57 16.29 -2.67
N LEU A 744 26.54 14.96 -2.57
CA LEU A 744 26.78 14.28 -1.30
C LEU A 744 28.23 13.86 -1.09
N ARG A 745 29.09 13.81 -2.12
CA ARG A 745 30.46 13.26 -2.02
C ARG A 745 31.33 13.90 -0.93
N GLU A 746 31.07 15.15 -0.56
CA GLU A 746 31.77 15.87 0.52
C GLU A 746 31.36 15.37 1.91
N LEU A 747 30.11 14.92 2.07
CA LEU A 747 29.61 14.23 3.27
C LEU A 747 30.08 12.77 3.32
N PHE A 748 30.67 12.27 2.25
CA PHE A 748 31.27 10.93 2.14
C PHE A 748 32.77 11.06 1.78
N PRO A 749 33.59 11.68 2.66
CA PRO A 749 35.02 11.87 2.41
C PRO A 749 35.77 10.55 2.12
N LEU A 750 36.78 10.59 1.24
CA LEU A 750 37.65 9.45 0.93
C LEU A 750 38.81 9.30 1.91
N ASP A 751 39.31 10.42 2.43
CA ASP A 751 40.42 10.52 3.37
C ASP A 751 40.02 10.11 4.80
N THR A 752 38.72 10.12 5.10
CA THR A 752 38.20 9.82 6.43
C THR A 752 37.51 8.46 6.48
N ASP A 753 37.97 7.61 7.41
CA ASP A 753 37.33 6.33 7.70
C ASP A 753 35.96 6.54 8.39
N PRO A 754 34.84 6.10 7.79
CA PRO A 754 33.50 6.36 8.33
C PRO A 754 33.23 5.61 9.64
N VAL A 755 33.79 4.42 9.83
CA VAL A 755 33.58 3.63 11.05
C VAL A 755 34.36 4.26 12.20
N ARG A 756 35.60 4.68 11.97
CA ARG A 756 36.38 5.42 12.97
C ARG A 756 35.73 6.76 13.31
N GLN A 757 35.21 7.47 12.32
CA GLN A 757 34.47 8.73 12.51
C GLN A 757 33.25 8.52 13.42
N TYR A 758 32.44 7.49 13.16
CA TYR A 758 31.29 7.16 14.00
C TYR A 758 31.69 6.82 15.44
N LEU A 759 32.72 5.99 15.62
CA LEU A 759 33.20 5.59 16.94
C LEU A 759 33.79 6.76 17.72
N HIS A 760 34.49 7.67 17.03
CA HIS A 760 35.00 8.91 17.64
C HIS A 760 33.85 9.76 18.18
N GLN A 761 32.86 10.08 17.33
CA GLN A 761 31.70 10.88 17.73
C GLN A 761 30.87 10.23 18.84
N THR A 762 30.83 8.90 18.86
CA THR A 762 30.21 8.11 19.94
C THR A 762 30.95 8.30 21.26
N ARG A 763 32.29 8.25 21.25
CA ARG A 763 33.11 8.48 22.45
C ARG A 763 33.00 9.91 22.94
N GLU A 764 33.00 10.90 22.05
CA GLU A 764 32.79 12.32 22.40
C GLU A 764 31.43 12.55 23.05
N ALA A 765 30.35 12.00 22.48
CA ALA A 765 29.02 12.10 23.05
C ALA A 765 28.94 11.49 24.45
N LYS A 766 29.58 10.33 24.66
CA LYS A 766 29.67 9.67 25.97
C LYS A 766 30.53 10.45 26.96
N GLY A 767 31.64 11.03 26.51
CA GLY A 767 32.50 11.91 27.31
C GLY A 767 31.73 13.12 27.82
N LYS A 768 31.01 13.80 26.93
CA LYS A 768 30.12 14.91 27.30
C LYS A 768 29.04 14.50 28.30
N LEU A 769 28.39 13.34 28.11
CA LEU A 769 27.40 12.83 29.07
C LEU A 769 28.01 12.62 30.46
N ASN A 770 29.23 12.06 30.52
CA ASN A 770 29.93 11.86 31.78
C ASN A 770 30.30 13.19 32.45
N GLU A 771 30.74 14.19 31.67
CA GLU A 771 31.03 15.54 32.16
C GLU A 771 29.76 16.20 32.73
N ASP A 772 28.66 16.19 31.97
CA ASP A 772 27.36 16.74 32.39
C ASP A 772 26.84 16.03 33.66
N TYR A 773 27.01 14.70 33.74
CA TYR A 773 26.65 13.90 34.91
C TYR A 773 27.51 14.22 36.13
N THR A 774 28.82 14.42 35.94
CA THR A 774 29.76 14.78 37.02
C THR A 774 29.44 16.16 37.57
N ALA A 775 29.21 17.14 36.70
CA ALA A 775 28.79 18.49 37.09
C ALA A 775 27.45 18.47 37.86
N TRP A 776 26.52 17.60 37.46
CA TRP A 776 25.26 17.40 38.18
C TRP A 776 25.45 16.78 39.57
N LEU A 777 26.39 15.84 39.74
CA LEU A 777 26.75 15.27 41.05
C LEU A 777 27.40 16.33 41.97
N GLU A 778 28.33 17.14 41.45
CA GLU A 778 29.02 18.19 42.22
C GLU A 778 28.06 19.29 42.71
N ASP A 779 27.07 19.67 41.90
CA ASP A 779 25.98 20.58 42.30
C ASP A 779 25.07 19.95 43.39
N THR A 780 24.98 18.62 43.42
CA THR A 780 24.21 17.89 44.44
C THR A 780 24.91 17.94 45.80
N GLU A 781 26.24 17.79 45.84
CA GLU A 781 27.04 17.83 47.07
C GLU A 781 27.16 19.25 47.66
N SER A 782 27.12 20.28 46.80
CA SER A 782 27.27 21.69 47.20
C SER A 782 26.00 22.33 47.78
N GLY A 783 24.82 21.73 47.57
CA GLY A 783 23.52 22.27 47.96
C GLY A 783 23.13 22.00 49.43
N ARG A 784 23.61 22.82 50.37
CA ARG A 784 23.11 22.83 51.77
C ARG A 784 21.73 23.50 51.84
N ALA A 785 20.76 22.79 52.46
CA ALA A 785 19.37 23.18 52.75
C ALA A 785 18.46 23.38 51.52
N ALA A 786 17.84 22.29 51.06
CA ALA A 786 17.04 22.27 49.83
C ALA A 786 15.60 22.77 50.07
N ALA A 787 15.24 23.91 49.47
CA ALA A 787 13.87 24.41 49.39
C ALA A 787 12.94 23.41 48.68
N PRO A 788 11.62 23.39 48.97
CA PRO A 788 10.66 22.54 48.26
C PRO A 788 10.67 22.84 46.75
N GLY A 789 10.75 21.80 45.92
CA GLY A 789 10.81 21.89 44.44
C GLY A 789 12.21 21.77 43.82
N THR A 790 13.28 21.81 44.62
CA THR A 790 14.67 21.61 44.14
C THR A 790 14.92 20.18 43.63
N ALA A 791 14.32 19.17 44.26
CA ALA A 791 14.41 17.77 43.82
C ALA A 791 13.78 17.56 42.44
N GLU A 792 12.57 18.08 42.20
CA GLU A 792 11.91 18.00 40.88
C GLU A 792 12.70 18.74 39.80
N ARG A 793 13.24 19.93 40.12
CA ARG A 793 14.06 20.69 39.16
C ARG A 793 15.33 19.92 38.77
N ARG A 794 15.96 19.24 39.73
CA ARG A 794 17.15 18.38 39.54
C ARG A 794 16.83 17.13 38.72
N GLU A 795 15.71 16.48 38.99
CA GLU A 795 15.24 15.34 38.20
C GLU A 795 14.94 15.74 36.75
N ARG A 796 14.29 16.90 36.54
CA ARG A 796 14.06 17.45 35.19
C ARG A 796 15.37 17.79 34.48
N GLN A 797 16.39 18.28 35.19
CA GLN A 797 17.71 18.56 34.64
C GLN A 797 18.45 17.28 34.23
N TYR A 798 18.46 16.27 35.09
CA TYR A 798 18.99 14.94 34.77
C TYR A 798 18.31 14.34 33.54
N ALA A 799 16.98 14.31 33.55
CA ALA A 799 16.18 13.81 32.43
C ALA A 799 16.37 14.64 31.15
N ARG A 800 16.80 15.90 31.23
CA ARG A 800 17.05 16.76 30.06
C ARG A 800 18.34 16.37 29.35
N PHE A 801 19.47 16.29 30.05
CA PHE A 801 20.74 15.96 29.38
C PHE A 801 20.80 14.49 28.94
N VAL A 802 20.15 13.57 29.66
CA VAL A 802 20.00 12.17 29.19
C VAL A 802 19.22 12.13 27.88
N ARG A 803 18.08 12.84 27.80
CA ARG A 803 17.30 12.95 26.55
C ARG A 803 18.11 13.60 25.42
N GLU A 804 18.88 14.64 25.72
CA GLU A 804 19.73 15.30 24.72
C GLU A 804 20.82 14.36 24.21
N HIS A 805 21.46 13.57 25.08
CA HIS A 805 22.43 12.55 24.69
C HIS A 805 21.78 11.48 23.81
N GLU A 806 20.62 10.94 24.20
CA GLU A 806 19.88 9.94 23.41
C GLU A 806 19.48 10.46 22.03
N GLN A 807 18.99 11.70 21.95
CA GLN A 807 18.66 12.37 20.69
C GLN A 807 19.91 12.52 19.80
N ARG A 808 21.00 13.07 20.35
CA ARG A 808 22.28 13.21 19.62
C ARG A 808 22.81 11.87 19.13
N ARG A 809 22.81 10.82 19.97
CA ARG A 809 23.21 9.45 19.60
C ARG A 809 22.35 8.90 18.48
N THR A 810 21.03 9.12 18.55
CA THR A 810 20.07 8.64 17.56
C THR A 810 20.29 9.31 16.20
N VAL A 811 20.46 10.63 16.19
CA VAL A 811 20.74 11.40 14.95
C VAL A 811 22.06 10.96 14.33
N GLN A 812 23.12 10.82 15.13
CA GLN A 812 24.42 10.30 14.68
C GLN A 812 24.27 8.89 14.06
N TRP A 813 23.63 7.96 14.78
CA TRP A 813 23.43 6.60 14.27
C TRP A 813 22.64 6.60 12.96
N ARG A 814 21.55 7.36 12.85
CA ARG A 814 20.74 7.48 11.62
C ARG A 814 21.56 8.06 10.47
N HIS A 815 22.41 9.05 10.73
CA HIS A 815 23.30 9.63 9.74
C HIS A 815 24.24 8.58 9.12
N PHE A 816 24.96 7.82 9.94
CA PHE A 816 25.86 6.78 9.43
C PHE A 816 25.12 5.57 8.85
N ALA A 817 23.96 5.19 9.39
CA ALA A 817 23.12 4.14 8.83
C ALA A 817 22.61 4.50 7.42
N LEU A 818 22.18 5.75 7.20
CA LEU A 818 21.78 6.23 5.87
C LEU A 818 22.98 6.27 4.91
N ARG A 819 24.18 6.66 5.38
CA ARG A 819 25.40 6.59 4.56
C ARG A 819 25.70 5.16 4.14
N ALA A 820 25.71 4.22 5.08
CA ALA A 820 25.92 2.80 4.81
C ALA A 820 24.90 2.23 3.82
N TRP A 821 23.63 2.63 3.93
CA TRP A 821 22.57 2.25 2.99
C TRP A 821 22.82 2.81 1.58
N LEU A 822 23.15 4.10 1.48
CA LEU A 822 23.24 4.79 0.19
C LEU A 822 24.46 4.37 -0.65
N VAL A 823 25.58 4.01 -0.04
CA VAL A 823 26.84 3.76 -0.79
C VAL A 823 26.70 2.66 -1.86
N PRO A 824 26.16 1.45 -1.58
CA PRO A 824 25.90 0.47 -2.63
C PRO A 824 24.90 0.97 -3.69
N MET A 825 23.93 1.78 -3.30
CA MET A 825 22.93 2.31 -4.23
C MET A 825 23.50 3.37 -5.17
N PHE A 826 24.46 4.19 -4.72
CA PHE A 826 25.21 5.13 -5.55
C PHE A 826 26.07 4.40 -6.56
N LEU A 827 26.85 3.39 -6.15
CA LEU A 827 27.66 2.61 -7.08
C LEU A 827 26.81 2.03 -8.23
N GLY A 828 25.56 1.66 -7.93
CA GLY A 828 24.59 1.19 -8.92
C GLY A 828 24.00 2.27 -9.83
N SER A 829 23.90 3.53 -9.39
CA SER A 829 23.25 4.62 -10.14
C SER A 829 24.17 5.65 -10.78
N VAL A 830 25.45 5.70 -10.40
CA VAL A 830 26.41 6.64 -10.98
C VAL A 830 26.98 6.16 -12.31
N SER A 831 27.26 7.12 -13.19
CA SER A 831 27.91 6.90 -14.48
C SER A 831 29.38 6.50 -14.33
N ALA A 832 30.02 6.15 -15.45
CA ALA A 832 31.45 5.80 -15.46
C ALA A 832 32.36 6.90 -14.89
N ARG A 833 31.92 8.17 -14.90
CA ARG A 833 32.67 9.32 -14.38
C ARG A 833 32.97 9.21 -12.89
N TYR A 834 31.99 8.80 -12.08
CA TYR A 834 32.08 8.77 -10.62
C TYR A 834 32.14 7.35 -10.05
N ARG A 835 32.17 6.34 -10.92
CA ARG A 835 32.10 4.94 -10.49
C ARG A 835 33.30 4.53 -9.62
N GLY A 836 34.53 4.86 -10.01
CA GLY A 836 35.72 4.53 -9.22
C GLY A 836 35.70 5.17 -7.84
N GLU A 837 35.30 6.44 -7.78
CA GLU A 837 35.11 7.17 -6.52
C GLU A 837 34.01 6.57 -5.62
N ALA A 838 32.94 6.03 -6.20
CA ALA A 838 31.87 5.37 -5.45
C ALA A 838 32.30 3.96 -4.98
N GLU A 839 33.09 3.25 -5.78
CA GLU A 839 33.68 1.96 -5.44
C GLU A 839 34.65 2.09 -4.26
N GLU A 840 35.56 3.07 -4.31
CA GLU A 840 36.52 3.32 -3.22
C GLU A 840 35.80 3.63 -1.90
N ARG A 841 34.72 4.43 -1.94
CA ARG A 841 33.87 4.71 -0.78
C ARG A 841 33.19 3.47 -0.23
N LEU A 842 32.72 2.56 -1.08
CA LEU A 842 32.16 1.27 -0.64
C LEU A 842 33.24 0.41 0.02
N ASP A 843 34.43 0.36 -0.59
CA ASP A 843 35.56 -0.38 -0.06
C ASP A 843 35.92 0.10 1.35
N LEU A 844 35.88 1.41 1.64
CA LEU A 844 36.14 1.97 2.98
C LEU A 844 35.32 1.29 4.09
N TRP A 845 34.06 0.97 3.83
CA TRP A 845 33.20 0.26 4.79
C TRP A 845 33.51 -1.24 4.85
N LEU A 846 33.77 -1.86 3.70
CA LEU A 846 33.99 -3.31 3.61
C LEU A 846 35.31 -3.78 4.24
N ARG A 847 36.31 -2.89 4.39
CA ARG A 847 37.58 -3.19 5.10
C ARG A 847 37.33 -3.72 6.51
N HIS A 848 36.38 -3.10 7.22
CA HIS A 848 36.00 -3.42 8.60
C HIS A 848 35.28 -4.76 8.77
N LEU A 849 35.05 -5.51 7.69
CA LEU A 849 34.54 -6.88 7.73
C LEU A 849 35.66 -7.94 7.67
N THR A 850 36.88 -7.59 7.22
CA THR A 850 37.91 -8.57 6.82
C THR A 850 38.92 -8.97 7.91
N VAL A 851 38.90 -8.36 9.10
CA VAL A 851 40.08 -8.30 10.01
C VAL A 851 40.09 -9.37 11.13
N ALA A 852 39.35 -10.47 11.00
CA ALA A 852 39.37 -11.51 12.05
C ALA A 852 40.50 -12.55 11.93
N ALA A 853 41.25 -12.60 10.83
CA ALA A 853 42.21 -13.69 10.57
C ALA A 853 43.56 -13.57 11.31
N GLY A 854 43.77 -12.56 12.16
CA GLY A 854 45.07 -12.30 12.80
C GLY A 854 45.08 -12.28 14.33
N ARG A 855 44.01 -12.71 15.02
CA ARG A 855 43.94 -12.59 16.50
C ARG A 855 44.66 -13.69 17.29
N ASP A 856 44.99 -14.82 16.67
CA ASP A 856 45.62 -15.93 17.39
C ASP A 856 46.92 -16.37 16.70
N GLY A 857 48.05 -15.76 17.09
CA GLY A 857 49.37 -16.37 16.89
C GLY A 857 50.47 -15.53 16.25
N ALA A 858 50.75 -14.31 16.72
CA ALA A 858 52.11 -13.76 16.81
C ALA A 858 52.10 -12.39 17.51
N PRO A 859 52.88 -12.16 18.59
CA PRO A 859 53.18 -10.81 19.05
C PRO A 859 54.20 -10.19 18.08
N GLY A 860 53.76 -9.82 16.88
CA GLY A 860 54.49 -8.93 16.01
C GLY A 860 54.22 -7.47 16.42
N PRO A 861 55.20 -6.56 16.35
CA PRO A 861 55.02 -5.16 16.73
C PRO A 861 54.23 -4.43 15.64
N SER A 862 52.91 -4.62 15.57
CA SER A 862 52.02 -3.71 14.88
C SER A 862 51.73 -2.53 15.81
N THR A 863 52.46 -1.43 15.61
CA THR A 863 52.42 -0.17 16.36
C THR A 863 51.15 0.66 16.09
N GLY A 864 49.97 0.03 16.11
CA GLY A 864 48.68 0.71 15.95
C GLY A 864 47.55 0.02 16.71
N PRO A 865 46.51 0.75 17.14
CA PRO A 865 45.33 0.16 17.75
C PRO A 865 44.63 -0.80 16.76
N PRO A 866 44.04 -1.92 17.24
CA PRO A 866 43.35 -2.88 16.38
C PRO A 866 42.22 -2.20 15.59
N GLU A 867 42.08 -2.53 14.31
CA GLU A 867 41.01 -1.98 13.48
C GLU A 867 39.63 -2.36 14.05
N PRO A 868 38.69 -1.40 14.13
CA PRO A 868 37.37 -1.68 14.69
C PRO A 868 36.54 -2.52 13.73
N ASP A 869 35.78 -3.46 14.30
CA ASP A 869 34.72 -4.18 13.58
C ASP A 869 33.63 -3.19 13.14
N LEU A 870 33.02 -3.46 11.98
CA LEU A 870 31.83 -2.74 11.55
C LEU A 870 30.67 -2.99 12.53
N PRO A 871 29.85 -2.00 12.92
CA PRO A 871 28.60 -2.26 13.64
C PRO A 871 27.61 -3.10 12.80
N LEU A 872 26.93 -4.08 13.41
CA LEU A 872 25.93 -4.94 12.80
C LEU A 872 24.76 -4.15 12.21
N SER A 873 24.33 -3.06 12.85
CA SER A 873 23.29 -2.19 12.28
C SER A 873 23.72 -1.55 10.94
N PHE A 874 25.00 -1.21 10.78
CA PHE A 874 25.54 -0.70 9.51
C PHE A 874 25.80 -1.82 8.49
N GLU A 875 26.19 -3.02 8.94
CA GLU A 875 26.25 -4.23 8.10
C GLU A 875 24.86 -4.50 7.47
N ILE A 876 23.81 -4.45 8.29
CA ILE A 876 22.42 -4.59 7.83
C ILE A 876 22.04 -3.48 6.84
N ALA A 877 22.32 -2.21 7.17
CA ALA A 877 22.01 -1.07 6.31
C ALA A 877 22.68 -1.18 4.92
N MET A 878 23.96 -1.59 4.86
CA MET A 878 24.65 -1.84 3.58
C MET A 878 23.97 -2.95 2.77
N THR A 879 23.55 -4.04 3.40
CA THR A 879 22.85 -5.11 2.68
C THR A 879 21.48 -4.68 2.15
N GLN A 880 20.78 -3.78 2.84
CA GLN A 880 19.57 -3.14 2.28
C GLN A 880 19.92 -2.31 1.05
N GLY A 881 21.05 -1.59 1.05
CA GLY A 881 21.57 -0.90 -0.12
C GLY A 881 21.80 -1.83 -1.31
N PHE A 882 22.49 -2.96 -1.10
CA PHE A 882 22.70 -3.97 -2.14
C PHE A 882 21.39 -4.59 -2.65
N LYS A 883 20.46 -4.95 -1.74
CA LYS A 883 19.14 -5.51 -2.09
C LYS A 883 18.33 -4.53 -2.94
N ASN A 884 18.34 -3.24 -2.60
CA ASN A 884 17.66 -2.19 -3.36
C ASN A 884 18.33 -1.92 -4.72
N ALA A 885 19.67 -1.89 -4.79
CA ALA A 885 20.40 -1.75 -6.04
C ALA A 885 20.13 -2.94 -6.99
N ALA A 886 20.02 -4.15 -6.43
CA ALA A 886 19.73 -5.38 -7.17
C ALA A 886 18.31 -5.46 -7.71
N ASN A 887 17.35 -4.78 -7.08
CA ASN A 887 15.97 -4.74 -7.57
C ASN A 887 15.81 -4.02 -8.91
N ARG A 888 16.81 -3.25 -9.35
CA ARG A 888 16.79 -2.55 -10.65
C ARG A 888 17.21 -3.50 -11.77
N ARG A 889 16.40 -3.57 -12.82
CA ARG A 889 16.65 -4.37 -14.04
C ARG A 889 17.61 -3.64 -14.98
N ARG A 890 18.16 -4.33 -15.99
CA ARG A 890 19.09 -3.71 -16.97
C ARG A 890 18.53 -2.50 -17.71
N ARG A 891 17.20 -2.39 -17.81
CA ARG A 891 16.50 -1.28 -18.49
C ARG A 891 16.31 -0.05 -17.63
N HIS A 892 16.48 -0.18 -16.32
CA HIS A 892 16.27 0.93 -15.40
C HIS A 892 17.23 2.09 -15.77
N PRO A 893 16.75 3.34 -15.90
CA PRO A 893 17.56 4.48 -16.39
C PRO A 893 18.87 4.71 -15.60
N GLY A 894 18.84 4.44 -14.30
CA GLY A 894 20.01 4.51 -13.41
C GLY A 894 20.71 3.17 -13.19
N VAL A 895 20.89 2.34 -14.22
CA VAL A 895 21.70 1.10 -14.15
C VAL A 895 22.75 1.09 -15.25
N HIS A 896 24.00 0.83 -14.87
CA HIS A 896 25.11 0.61 -15.79
C HIS A 896 25.59 -0.85 -15.67
N GLU A 897 25.80 -1.52 -16.81
CA GLU A 897 26.16 -2.96 -16.83
C GLU A 897 27.48 -3.25 -16.12
N GLU A 898 28.47 -2.37 -16.28
CA GLU A 898 29.77 -2.48 -15.59
C GLU A 898 29.61 -2.40 -14.07
N SER A 899 28.79 -1.47 -13.57
CA SER A 899 28.52 -1.30 -12.13
C SER A 899 27.89 -2.55 -11.50
N ARG A 900 27.09 -3.31 -12.25
CA ARG A 900 26.49 -4.58 -11.77
C ARG A 900 27.55 -5.63 -11.46
N ALA A 901 28.60 -5.74 -12.27
CA ALA A 901 29.68 -6.69 -12.03
C ALA A 901 30.46 -6.36 -10.74
N PHE A 902 30.74 -5.07 -10.51
CA PHE A 902 31.35 -4.59 -9.27
C PHE A 902 30.44 -4.87 -8.07
N LEU A 903 29.16 -4.51 -8.12
CA LEU A 903 28.21 -4.76 -7.04
C LEU A 903 28.09 -6.25 -6.70
N THR A 904 28.05 -7.11 -7.72
CA THR A 904 28.00 -8.57 -7.52
C THR A 904 29.24 -9.08 -6.80
N ARG A 905 30.44 -8.64 -7.22
CA ARG A 905 31.71 -9.00 -6.59
C ARG A 905 31.77 -8.53 -5.12
N HIS A 906 31.38 -7.29 -4.86
CA HIS A 906 31.36 -6.74 -3.50
C HIS A 906 30.32 -7.41 -2.61
N ALA A 907 29.15 -7.77 -3.16
CA ALA A 907 28.14 -8.53 -2.44
C ALA A 907 28.61 -9.96 -2.10
N GLU A 908 29.34 -10.63 -3.01
CA GLU A 908 29.96 -11.94 -2.71
C GLU A 908 31.06 -11.82 -1.64
N ARG A 909 31.92 -10.79 -1.71
CA ARG A 909 32.92 -10.49 -0.68
C ARG A 909 32.27 -10.19 0.67
N MET A 910 31.21 -9.39 0.69
CA MET A 910 30.46 -9.08 1.91
C MET A 910 29.77 -10.34 2.45
N LEU A 911 29.19 -11.19 1.59
CA LEU A 911 28.59 -12.46 2.00
C LEU A 911 29.63 -13.37 2.67
N ALA A 912 30.87 -13.39 2.15
CA ALA A 912 31.97 -14.15 2.72
C ALA A 912 32.34 -13.72 4.14
N SER A 913 32.27 -12.41 4.40
CA SER A 913 32.72 -11.80 5.66
C SER A 913 31.59 -11.42 6.63
N SER A 914 30.33 -11.52 6.21
CA SER A 914 29.15 -11.14 7.01
C SER A 914 28.95 -12.01 8.25
N ARG A 915 28.55 -11.37 9.34
CA ARG A 915 28.25 -11.98 10.64
C ARG A 915 26.74 -12.16 10.80
N SER A 916 25.98 -11.11 10.48
CA SER A 916 24.53 -11.11 10.64
C SER A 916 23.85 -12.11 9.68
N TRP A 917 23.02 -12.99 10.23
CA TRP A 917 22.19 -13.90 9.44
C TRP A 917 21.24 -13.13 8.50
N TYR A 918 20.81 -11.93 8.89
CA TYR A 918 19.90 -11.10 8.12
C TYR A 918 20.63 -10.44 6.95
N ALA A 919 21.88 -10.03 7.16
CA ALA A 919 22.76 -9.57 6.10
C ALA A 919 22.99 -10.70 5.07
N GLN A 920 23.29 -11.92 5.52
CA GLN A 920 23.46 -13.09 4.65
C GLN A 920 22.20 -13.40 3.83
N LEU A 921 21.01 -13.37 4.44
CA LEU A 921 19.74 -13.56 3.75
C LEU A 921 19.50 -12.47 2.69
N SER A 922 19.72 -11.21 3.04
CA SER A 922 19.50 -10.06 2.15
C SER A 922 20.48 -10.07 0.96
N LEU A 923 21.74 -10.46 1.18
CA LEU A 923 22.73 -10.61 0.12
C LEU A 923 22.40 -11.78 -0.83
N LEU A 924 21.87 -12.90 -0.32
CA LEU A 924 21.37 -13.99 -1.17
C LEU A 924 20.21 -13.52 -2.06
N HIS A 925 19.31 -12.68 -1.54
CA HIS A 925 18.24 -12.06 -2.35
C HIS A 925 18.84 -11.14 -3.43
N ALA A 926 19.81 -10.29 -3.07
CA ALA A 926 20.47 -9.38 -4.02
C ALA A 926 21.19 -10.14 -5.15
N LEU A 927 22.00 -11.14 -4.81
CA LEU A 927 22.72 -11.99 -5.76
C LEU A 927 21.76 -12.75 -6.69
N CYS A 928 20.63 -13.24 -6.16
CA CYS A 928 19.58 -13.85 -6.98
C CYS A 928 19.08 -12.91 -8.07
N LEU A 929 18.79 -11.65 -7.73
CA LEU A 929 18.25 -10.67 -8.68
C LEU A 929 19.28 -10.29 -9.76
N TRP A 930 20.57 -10.29 -9.43
CA TRP A 930 21.64 -10.09 -10.42
C TRP A 930 21.98 -11.31 -11.27
N GLU A 931 21.62 -12.54 -10.88
CA GLU A 931 21.79 -13.72 -11.73
C GLU A 931 20.60 -13.97 -12.66
N LEU A 932 19.43 -13.35 -12.41
CA LEU A 932 18.24 -13.55 -13.24
C LEU A 932 18.43 -13.00 -14.68
N PRO A 933 18.02 -13.77 -15.71
CA PRO A 933 18.10 -13.34 -17.10
C PRO A 933 17.00 -12.32 -17.42
N ASP A 934 17.37 -11.16 -17.93
CA ASP A 934 16.43 -10.09 -18.25
C ASP A 934 15.54 -10.35 -19.48
N THR A 935 15.86 -11.39 -20.27
CA THR A 935 15.20 -11.74 -21.55
C THR A 935 14.22 -12.89 -21.47
N ALA A 936 13.90 -13.40 -20.27
CA ALA A 936 12.93 -14.48 -20.09
C ALA A 936 11.59 -14.13 -20.78
N GLY A 937 11.12 -15.01 -21.68
CA GLY A 937 9.87 -14.85 -22.44
C GLY A 937 10.01 -14.30 -23.87
N ARG A 938 11.22 -14.00 -24.37
CA ARG A 938 11.44 -13.74 -25.80
C ARG A 938 11.90 -15.02 -26.48
N GLY A 939 11.11 -15.55 -27.42
CA GLY A 939 11.45 -16.73 -28.22
C GLY A 939 12.68 -16.56 -29.14
N ASP A 940 13.27 -15.35 -29.20
CA ASP A 940 14.36 -14.98 -30.10
C ASP A 940 15.72 -14.78 -29.39
N ALA A 941 16.01 -15.51 -28.31
CA ALA A 941 17.40 -15.57 -27.86
C ALA A 941 18.19 -16.44 -28.86
N PRO A 942 19.23 -15.92 -29.55
CA PRO A 942 20.07 -16.76 -30.38
C PRO A 942 20.69 -17.83 -29.48
N ALA A 943 20.41 -19.09 -29.79
CA ALA A 943 20.93 -20.25 -29.09
C ALA A 943 22.46 -20.25 -29.22
N GLY A 944 23.18 -19.61 -28.29
CA GLY A 944 24.64 -19.57 -28.38
C GLY A 944 25.43 -18.71 -27.40
N GLN A 945 24.84 -17.74 -26.70
CA GLN A 945 25.63 -16.87 -25.80
C GLN A 945 24.96 -16.69 -24.44
N GLY A 946 25.52 -17.41 -23.45
CA GLY A 946 25.09 -17.42 -22.07
C GLY A 946 24.94 -18.85 -21.57
N ALA A 947 26.07 -19.54 -21.34
CA ALA A 947 26.05 -20.79 -20.59
C ALA A 947 25.50 -20.48 -19.18
N SER A 948 24.19 -20.64 -18.99
CA SER A 948 23.55 -20.52 -17.69
C SER A 948 24.26 -21.47 -16.73
N VAL A 949 24.98 -20.89 -15.75
CA VAL A 949 25.44 -21.65 -14.61
C VAL A 949 24.18 -22.28 -13.99
N GLU A 950 24.17 -23.61 -13.87
CA GLU A 950 23.06 -24.36 -13.30
C GLU A 950 22.67 -23.70 -11.95
N PRO A 951 21.44 -23.18 -11.78
CA PRO A 951 21.05 -22.35 -10.62
C PRO A 951 21.44 -22.94 -9.27
N VAL A 952 21.32 -24.26 -9.15
CA VAL A 952 21.71 -25.03 -7.96
C VAL A 952 23.19 -24.84 -7.61
N ARG A 953 24.09 -24.78 -8.60
CA ARG A 953 25.54 -24.61 -8.39
C ARG A 953 25.87 -23.21 -7.89
N ALA A 954 25.28 -22.17 -8.47
CA ALA A 954 25.49 -20.79 -8.04
C ALA A 954 25.08 -20.60 -6.57
N VAL A 955 23.88 -21.06 -6.20
CA VAL A 955 23.40 -20.95 -4.82
C VAL A 955 24.20 -21.84 -3.86
N THR A 956 24.64 -23.02 -4.30
CA THR A 956 25.51 -23.89 -3.48
C THR A 956 26.84 -23.20 -3.17
N ARG A 957 27.43 -22.49 -4.14
CA ARG A 957 28.63 -21.65 -3.95
C ARG A 957 28.38 -20.55 -2.93
N TRP A 958 27.30 -19.78 -3.07
CA TRP A 958 26.98 -18.70 -2.14
C TRP A 958 26.75 -19.19 -0.71
N LEU A 959 26.04 -20.30 -0.53
CA LEU A 959 25.83 -20.92 0.79
C LEU A 959 27.13 -21.46 1.41
N ALA A 960 28.09 -21.92 0.60
CA ALA A 960 29.39 -22.35 1.08
C ALA A 960 30.23 -21.16 1.58
N VAL A 961 30.18 -20.04 0.86
CA VAL A 961 30.95 -18.83 1.14
C VAL A 961 30.35 -18.02 2.31
N ALA A 962 29.04 -18.06 2.55
CA ALA A 962 28.37 -17.28 3.60
C ALA A 962 29.06 -17.38 4.98
N GLY A 963 29.62 -16.28 5.46
CA GLY A 963 30.35 -16.20 6.74
C GLY A 963 31.51 -17.19 6.85
N SER A 964 32.27 -17.41 5.76
CA SER A 964 33.40 -18.37 5.71
C SER A 964 34.76 -17.73 5.99
N ALA A 965 34.94 -16.43 5.68
CA ALA A 965 36.23 -15.73 5.78
C ALA A 965 36.72 -15.48 7.22
N ARG A 966 35.91 -15.81 8.22
CA ARG A 966 36.20 -15.56 9.64
C ARG A 966 36.76 -16.77 10.40
N ARG A 967 37.02 -17.90 9.73
CA ARG A 967 37.62 -19.07 10.39
C ARG A 967 39.07 -18.77 10.75
N GLY A 968 39.38 -18.75 12.05
CA GLY A 968 40.76 -18.86 12.52
C GLY A 968 41.34 -20.22 12.14
N ALA A 969 42.64 -20.28 11.89
CA ALA A 969 43.39 -21.50 11.62
C ALA A 969 43.37 -22.53 12.78
N GLY A 970 42.75 -22.22 13.92
CA GLY A 970 42.64 -23.06 15.11
C GLY A 970 41.32 -23.84 15.28
N ASP A 971 40.28 -23.58 14.47
CA ASP A 971 39.07 -24.40 14.48
C ASP A 971 39.35 -25.70 13.73
N GLY A 972 39.67 -26.76 14.48
CA GLY A 972 40.18 -28.04 13.99
C GLY A 972 39.54 -28.53 12.68
N GLU A 973 40.41 -29.05 11.82
CA GLU A 973 40.30 -29.45 10.40
C GLU A 973 39.11 -30.35 9.99
N GLY A 974 38.12 -30.59 10.87
CA GLY A 974 37.00 -31.52 10.64
C GLY A 974 35.59 -31.01 10.92
N ARG A 975 35.36 -29.85 11.58
CA ARG A 975 33.99 -29.44 12.00
C ARG A 975 33.34 -28.47 11.01
N ARG A 976 32.37 -28.96 10.23
CA ARG A 976 31.57 -28.12 9.29
C ARG A 976 30.74 -27.09 10.06
N ALA A 977 30.88 -25.81 9.74
CA ALA A 977 30.09 -24.74 10.37
C ALA A 977 28.61 -24.85 10.01
N MET A 978 27.72 -24.65 10.99
CA MET A 978 26.27 -24.72 10.82
C MET A 978 25.76 -23.48 10.09
N LEU A 979 24.90 -23.66 9.09
CA LEU A 979 24.16 -22.55 8.47
C LEU A 979 23.00 -22.12 9.37
N HIS A 980 22.75 -20.82 9.44
CA HIS A 980 21.55 -20.30 10.10
C HIS A 980 20.27 -20.81 9.40
N PRO A 981 19.22 -21.25 10.14
CA PRO A 981 18.03 -21.84 9.53
C PRO A 981 17.31 -20.95 8.51
N PHE A 982 17.25 -19.64 8.74
CA PHE A 982 16.64 -18.69 7.78
C PHE A 982 17.46 -18.56 6.50
N VAL A 983 18.79 -18.55 6.59
CA VAL A 983 19.69 -18.47 5.44
C VAL A 983 19.60 -19.75 4.60
N ALA A 984 19.48 -20.91 5.27
CA ALA A 984 19.31 -22.19 4.58
C ALA A 984 17.99 -22.28 3.80
N GLU A 985 16.87 -21.79 4.36
CA GLU A 985 15.58 -21.73 3.66
C GLU A 985 15.58 -20.68 2.56
N ALA A 986 16.17 -19.51 2.78
CA ALA A 986 16.33 -18.47 1.77
C ALA A 986 17.10 -19.00 0.55
N GLY A 987 18.17 -19.78 0.74
CA GLY A 987 18.87 -20.44 -0.36
C GLY A 987 17.98 -21.39 -1.18
N ASP A 988 17.08 -22.14 -0.54
CA ASP A 988 16.12 -22.98 -1.28
C ASP A 988 15.12 -22.13 -2.08
N LEU A 989 14.64 -21.01 -1.52
CA LEU A 989 13.72 -20.08 -2.19
C LEU A 989 14.38 -19.35 -3.36
N VAL A 990 15.63 -18.90 -3.19
CA VAL A 990 16.46 -18.30 -4.26
C VAL A 990 16.67 -19.30 -5.40
N THR A 991 16.91 -20.58 -5.09
CA THR A 991 17.04 -21.60 -6.14
C THR A 991 15.74 -21.73 -6.95
N LEU A 992 14.59 -21.71 -6.28
CA LEU A 992 13.28 -21.74 -6.95
C LEU A 992 13.06 -20.48 -7.80
N ALA A 993 13.43 -19.29 -7.30
CA ALA A 993 13.33 -18.04 -8.05
C ALA A 993 14.13 -18.07 -9.36
N LEU A 994 15.36 -18.59 -9.32
CA LEU A 994 16.22 -18.75 -10.50
C LEU A 994 15.68 -19.82 -11.47
N GLU A 995 15.13 -20.93 -10.95
CA GLU A 995 14.54 -21.98 -11.78
C GLU A 995 13.25 -21.52 -12.48
N THR A 996 12.46 -20.65 -11.86
CA THR A 996 11.18 -20.19 -12.41
C THR A 996 11.27 -18.86 -13.15
N GLY A 997 12.30 -18.05 -12.91
CA GLY A 997 12.39 -16.68 -13.43
C GLY A 997 11.39 -15.71 -12.77
N HIS A 998 10.89 -16.03 -11.57
CA HIS A 998 9.81 -15.31 -10.89
C HIS A 998 10.19 -14.93 -9.45
N PRO A 999 11.10 -13.95 -9.27
CA PRO A 999 11.58 -13.56 -7.95
C PRO A 999 10.48 -13.09 -6.99
N GLU A 1000 9.44 -12.42 -7.48
CA GLU A 1000 8.32 -11.88 -6.69
C GLU A 1000 7.43 -12.94 -6.01
N GLN A 1001 7.63 -14.23 -6.35
CA GLN A 1001 6.98 -15.35 -5.68
C GLN A 1001 7.80 -15.91 -4.52
N PHE A 1002 9.10 -15.63 -4.45
CA PHE A 1002 10.01 -16.29 -3.50
C PHE A 1002 10.83 -15.31 -2.65
N LEU A 1003 10.98 -14.07 -3.09
CA LEU A 1003 11.81 -13.01 -2.52
C LEU A 1003 10.97 -11.76 -2.24
N TRP A 1004 11.50 -10.86 -1.42
CA TRP A 1004 10.93 -9.55 -1.10
C TRP A 1004 12.04 -8.50 -0.98
N ILE A 1005 11.68 -7.23 -1.16
CA ILE A 1005 12.60 -6.08 -1.07
C ILE A 1005 12.45 -5.33 0.24
N ASP A 1006 11.22 -5.13 0.71
CA ASP A 1006 10.94 -4.52 2.01
C ASP A 1006 10.00 -5.44 2.80
N GLU A 1007 10.43 -5.86 3.97
CA GLU A 1007 9.72 -6.76 4.88
C GLU A 1007 8.39 -6.14 5.34
N HIS A 1008 8.40 -4.85 5.68
CA HIS A 1008 7.23 -4.14 6.18
C HIS A 1008 6.26 -3.80 5.05
N GLY A 1009 6.77 -3.42 3.88
CA GLY A 1009 6.00 -3.25 2.65
C GLY A 1009 5.29 -4.54 2.24
N ALA A 1010 6.02 -5.66 2.16
CA ALA A 1010 5.49 -6.94 1.69
C ALA A 1010 4.40 -7.52 2.60
N VAL A 1011 4.49 -7.32 3.93
CA VAL A 1011 3.45 -7.77 4.89
C VAL A 1011 2.28 -6.80 4.96
N GLY A 1012 2.52 -5.50 4.77
CA GLY A 1012 1.51 -4.46 4.79
C GLY A 1012 0.54 -4.50 3.60
N SER A 1013 0.97 -5.08 2.48
CA SER A 1013 0.23 -5.04 1.21
C SER A 1013 -0.37 -6.39 0.82
N VAL A 1014 -1.64 -6.37 0.38
CA VAL A 1014 -2.25 -7.51 -0.32
C VAL A 1014 -2.01 -7.31 -1.83
N GLY A 1015 -0.84 -7.73 -2.29
CA GLY A 1015 -0.38 -7.48 -3.65
C GLY A 1015 -1.24 -8.11 -4.75
N SER A 1016 -1.22 -7.48 -5.92
CA SER A 1016 -1.75 -8.07 -7.16
C SER A 1016 -0.78 -9.10 -7.70
N THR A 1017 -1.26 -10.25 -8.18
CA THR A 1017 -0.38 -11.20 -8.88
C THR A 1017 0.13 -10.55 -10.17
N PRO A 1018 1.43 -10.69 -10.50
CA PRO A 1018 1.95 -10.25 -11.79
C PRO A 1018 1.19 -10.88 -12.96
N ALA A 1019 1.20 -10.19 -14.10
CA ALA A 1019 0.59 -10.69 -15.32
C ALA A 1019 1.27 -11.99 -15.79
N ASP A 1020 0.55 -12.76 -16.62
CA ASP A 1020 0.90 -14.11 -17.12
C ASP A 1020 2.42 -14.42 -17.13
N PRO A 1021 2.89 -15.43 -16.36
CA PRO A 1021 4.32 -15.74 -16.19
C PRO A 1021 5.06 -16.03 -17.51
N GLU A 1022 4.35 -16.41 -18.57
CA GLU A 1022 4.93 -16.70 -19.88
C GLU A 1022 5.15 -15.42 -20.73
N ARG A 1023 4.71 -14.24 -20.26
CA ARG A 1023 4.87 -12.97 -20.97
C ARG A 1023 6.16 -12.25 -20.61
N TYR A 1024 6.74 -11.58 -21.60
CA TYR A 1024 7.90 -10.73 -21.41
C TYR A 1024 7.61 -9.59 -20.42
N ARG A 1025 8.40 -9.50 -19.34
CA ARG A 1025 8.30 -8.46 -18.30
C ARG A 1025 8.93 -7.16 -18.76
N LYS A 1026 8.20 -6.05 -18.70
CA LYS A 1026 8.64 -4.76 -19.26
C LYS A 1026 9.17 -3.75 -18.25
N HIS A 1027 8.78 -3.89 -16.98
CA HIS A 1027 9.14 -3.01 -15.87
C HIS A 1027 10.65 -2.87 -15.63
N ASN A 1028 11.01 -1.73 -15.02
CA ASN A 1028 12.38 -1.41 -14.61
C ASN A 1028 12.80 -2.04 -13.28
N LEU A 1029 11.86 -2.57 -12.50
CA LEU A 1029 12.12 -3.29 -11.24
C LEU A 1029 11.81 -4.78 -11.37
N TRP A 1030 12.52 -5.62 -10.62
CA TRP A 1030 12.23 -7.06 -10.52
C TRP A 1030 11.00 -7.36 -9.67
N ILE A 1031 10.88 -6.64 -8.55
CA ILE A 1031 9.76 -6.75 -7.61
C ILE A 1031 9.22 -5.33 -7.41
N ALA A 1032 8.00 -5.10 -7.90
CA ALA A 1032 7.33 -3.81 -7.77
C ALA A 1032 6.92 -3.54 -6.31
N PRO A 1033 6.84 -2.28 -5.85
CA PRO A 1033 6.37 -1.94 -4.50
C PRO A 1033 4.94 -2.41 -4.19
N SER A 1034 4.10 -2.55 -5.21
CA SER A 1034 2.73 -3.11 -5.13
C SER A 1034 2.69 -4.64 -5.06
N SER A 1035 3.86 -5.30 -5.06
CA SER A 1035 3.97 -6.72 -4.76
C SER A 1035 3.79 -6.90 -3.26
N GLY A 1036 2.90 -7.81 -2.88
CA GLY A 1036 2.57 -8.07 -1.49
C GLY A 1036 2.60 -9.56 -1.19
N TRP A 1037 2.32 -9.93 0.05
CA TRP A 1037 2.50 -11.31 0.52
C TRP A 1037 1.63 -12.35 -0.22
N THR A 1038 0.59 -11.93 -0.94
CA THR A 1038 -0.26 -12.78 -1.78
C THR A 1038 0.45 -13.33 -3.01
N SER A 1039 1.43 -12.61 -3.58
CA SER A 1039 2.26 -13.13 -4.68
C SER A 1039 3.26 -14.18 -4.17
N LEU A 1040 3.66 -14.09 -2.89
CA LEU A 1040 4.64 -14.99 -2.29
C LEU A 1040 4.12 -16.42 -2.14
N HIS A 1041 5.00 -17.37 -2.39
CA HIS A 1041 4.80 -18.78 -2.14
C HIS A 1041 4.64 -19.05 -0.63
N PRO A 1042 3.82 -20.03 -0.20
CA PRO A 1042 3.60 -20.32 1.23
C PRO A 1042 4.83 -20.55 2.09
N ARG A 1043 5.95 -21.00 1.51
CA ARG A 1043 7.23 -21.14 2.22
C ARG A 1043 7.86 -19.78 2.50
N ALA A 1044 7.90 -18.89 1.51
CA ALA A 1044 8.38 -17.52 1.65
C ALA A 1044 7.51 -16.73 2.65
N GLN A 1045 6.18 -16.88 2.60
CA GLN A 1045 5.27 -16.25 3.58
C GLN A 1045 5.58 -16.66 5.03
N ARG A 1046 5.96 -17.91 5.29
CA ARG A 1046 6.32 -18.39 6.64
C ARG A 1046 7.70 -17.91 7.07
N LEU A 1047 8.66 -17.89 6.15
CA LEU A 1047 10.00 -17.34 6.43
C LEU A 1047 9.91 -15.85 6.77
N LEU A 1048 9.22 -15.07 5.94
CA LEU A 1048 8.98 -13.64 6.15
C LEU A 1048 8.30 -13.36 7.50
N ALA A 1049 7.31 -14.18 7.88
CA ALA A 1049 6.61 -14.03 9.15
C ALA A 1049 7.54 -14.19 10.37
N ASP A 1050 8.41 -15.21 10.37
CA ASP A 1050 9.33 -15.44 11.50
C ASP A 1050 10.54 -14.48 11.47
N VAL A 1051 10.99 -14.05 10.28
CA VAL A 1051 11.99 -12.99 10.11
C VAL A 1051 11.48 -11.67 10.69
N LEU A 1052 10.25 -11.28 10.38
CA LEU A 1052 9.67 -10.03 10.89
C LEU A 1052 9.49 -10.06 12.41
N ILE A 1053 9.13 -11.21 13.00
CA ILE A 1053 9.11 -11.34 14.47
C ILE A 1053 10.52 -11.09 15.04
N MET A 1054 11.57 -11.65 14.43
CA MET A 1054 12.93 -11.46 14.93
C MET A 1054 13.40 -10.00 14.77
N LEU A 1055 13.12 -9.36 13.63
CA LEU A 1055 13.44 -7.94 13.41
C LEU A 1055 12.71 -7.04 14.41
N ASN A 1056 11.43 -7.30 14.67
CA ASN A 1056 10.68 -6.54 15.67
C ASN A 1056 11.24 -6.73 17.09
N LEU A 1057 11.83 -7.88 17.40
CA LEU A 1057 12.48 -8.11 18.70
C LEU A 1057 13.84 -7.40 18.82
N THR A 1058 14.62 -7.31 17.73
CA THR A 1058 15.96 -6.69 17.74
C THR A 1058 15.91 -5.17 17.57
N GLU A 1059 15.05 -4.68 16.67
CA GLU A 1059 14.96 -3.27 16.26
C GLU A 1059 13.87 -2.48 17.01
N ARG A 1060 13.32 -3.02 18.12
CA ARG A 1060 12.29 -2.35 18.94
C ARG A 1060 12.81 -1.04 19.55
N ASP A 1061 11.91 -0.24 20.11
CA ASP A 1061 12.24 1.01 20.81
C ASP A 1061 13.44 0.85 21.77
N GLY A 1062 14.31 1.86 21.79
CA GLY A 1062 15.53 1.91 22.60
C GLY A 1062 16.61 2.82 21.99
N SER A 1063 17.67 3.07 22.76
CA SER A 1063 18.86 3.76 22.26
C SER A 1063 19.56 2.93 21.17
N PRO A 1064 20.34 3.56 20.26
CA PRO A 1064 21.10 2.83 19.25
C PRO A 1064 22.01 1.74 19.83
N ASP A 1065 22.58 1.97 21.01
CA ASP A 1065 23.45 1.03 21.70
C ASP A 1065 22.68 -0.23 22.15
N ALA A 1066 21.43 -0.06 22.61
CA ALA A 1066 20.57 -1.19 22.96
C ALA A 1066 20.11 -1.99 21.73
N ILE A 1067 19.95 -1.35 20.58
CA ILE A 1067 19.68 -2.05 19.30
C ILE A 1067 20.89 -2.91 18.93
N GLU A 1068 22.08 -2.35 18.99
CA GLU A 1068 23.32 -3.04 18.64
C GLU A 1068 23.59 -4.24 19.56
N GLU A 1069 23.42 -4.09 20.88
CA GLU A 1069 23.54 -5.19 21.85
C GLU A 1069 22.58 -6.35 21.52
N ARG A 1070 21.32 -6.04 21.16
CA ARG A 1070 20.34 -7.06 20.77
C ARG A 1070 20.71 -7.74 19.45
N LEU A 1071 21.27 -7.01 18.49
CA LEU A 1071 21.77 -7.59 17.24
C LEU A 1071 22.93 -8.57 17.51
N GLU A 1072 23.86 -8.22 18.40
CA GLU A 1072 24.96 -9.11 18.81
C GLU A 1072 24.46 -10.40 19.47
N LEU A 1073 23.39 -10.33 20.27
CA LEU A 1073 22.75 -11.53 20.84
C LEU A 1073 22.20 -12.49 19.78
N THR A 1074 21.88 -11.97 18.59
CA THR A 1074 21.42 -12.76 17.43
C THR A 1074 22.50 -13.20 16.45
N ASP A 1075 23.76 -12.78 16.66
CA ASP A 1075 24.92 -13.21 15.85
C ASP A 1075 25.30 -14.66 16.20
N ARG A 1076 24.40 -15.59 15.89
CA ARG A 1076 24.50 -17.01 16.22
C ARG A 1076 23.96 -17.86 15.07
N SER A 1077 24.34 -19.15 15.07
CA SER A 1077 23.90 -20.11 14.05
C SER A 1077 22.58 -20.80 14.38
N ASP A 1078 22.05 -20.61 15.60
CA ASP A 1078 20.79 -21.17 16.09
C ASP A 1078 19.69 -20.11 16.23
N LEU A 1079 18.43 -20.57 16.32
CA LEU A 1079 17.26 -19.71 16.51
C LEU A 1079 16.83 -19.73 17.99
N PRO A 1080 16.26 -18.63 18.51
CA PRO A 1080 15.80 -18.58 19.89
C PRO A 1080 14.68 -19.60 20.15
N PRO A 1081 14.61 -20.17 21.37
CA PRO A 1081 13.56 -21.12 21.76
C PRO A 1081 12.14 -20.59 21.51
N CYS A 1082 11.97 -19.26 21.59
CA CYS A 1082 10.70 -18.59 21.35
C CYS A 1082 10.18 -18.74 19.90
N LEU A 1083 11.04 -19.00 18.93
CA LEU A 1083 10.68 -19.24 17.53
C LEU A 1083 10.63 -20.72 17.16
N THR A 1084 11.36 -21.57 17.89
CA THR A 1084 11.55 -23.00 17.55
C THR A 1084 10.65 -23.95 18.35
N HIS A 1085 10.53 -23.74 19.66
CA HIS A 1085 9.96 -24.71 20.61
C HIS A 1085 8.69 -24.22 21.30
N ASP A 1086 8.64 -22.96 21.74
CA ASP A 1086 7.51 -22.41 22.49
C ASP A 1086 7.38 -20.89 22.29
N ARG A 1087 6.26 -20.41 21.74
CA ARG A 1087 6.01 -18.96 21.54
C ARG A 1087 5.45 -18.23 22.76
N THR A 1088 5.11 -18.94 23.84
CA THR A 1088 4.51 -18.36 25.05
C THR A 1088 5.32 -17.21 25.64
N PRO A 1089 6.67 -17.27 25.72
CA PRO A 1089 7.50 -16.15 26.20
C PRO A 1089 7.32 -14.82 25.47
N LEU A 1090 6.79 -14.82 24.23
CA LEU A 1090 6.63 -13.59 23.46
C LEU A 1090 5.54 -12.67 24.01
N HIS A 1091 4.54 -13.19 24.74
CA HIS A 1091 3.42 -12.41 25.29
C HIS A 1091 2.84 -11.35 24.33
N PRO A 1092 2.39 -11.74 23.11
CA PRO A 1092 1.91 -10.79 22.09
C PRO A 1092 0.62 -10.04 22.49
N GLU A 1093 -0.02 -10.35 23.59
CA GLU A 1093 -1.24 -9.71 24.08
C GLU A 1093 -1.01 -8.33 24.75
N ARG A 1094 0.24 -8.00 25.14
CA ARG A 1094 0.61 -6.80 25.92
C ARG A 1094 0.31 -5.47 25.20
N SER A 1095 -0.07 -4.44 25.95
CA SER A 1095 -0.35 -3.06 25.50
C SER A 1095 0.36 -2.02 26.37
N VAL A 1096 0.66 -0.86 25.78
CA VAL A 1096 1.17 0.31 26.52
C VAL A 1096 0.13 0.73 27.56
N GLY A 1097 0.50 0.78 28.85
CA GLY A 1097 -0.39 1.22 29.95
C GLY A 1097 -0.55 0.23 31.11
N ARG A 1098 -0.21 -1.06 30.94
CA ARG A 1098 -0.01 -1.96 32.08
C ARG A 1098 1.37 -1.73 32.69
N ASN A 1099 1.48 -1.81 34.02
CA ASN A 1099 2.74 -1.82 34.78
C ASN A 1099 3.64 -3.06 34.51
N ASP A 1100 3.54 -3.66 33.33
CA ASP A 1100 4.32 -4.83 32.94
C ASP A 1100 5.74 -4.38 32.58
N GLN A 1101 6.77 -5.01 33.16
CA GLN A 1101 8.17 -4.76 32.79
C GLN A 1101 8.36 -5.01 31.28
N ASP A 1102 8.59 -3.94 30.51
CA ASP A 1102 8.81 -3.96 29.05
C ASP A 1102 10.26 -4.29 28.66
N GLU A 1103 11.14 -4.46 29.66
CA GLU A 1103 12.57 -4.71 29.44
C GLU A 1103 12.82 -6.02 28.67
N PRO A 1104 13.76 -6.03 27.71
CA PRO A 1104 14.09 -7.24 26.97
C PRO A 1104 14.77 -8.24 27.92
N GLY A 1105 14.33 -9.50 27.85
CA GLY A 1105 14.85 -10.59 28.66
C GLY A 1105 13.94 -11.02 29.80
N CYS A 1106 13.01 -10.18 30.26
CA CYS A 1106 12.21 -10.43 31.47
C CYS A 1106 11.31 -11.67 31.39
N THR A 1107 10.82 -12.03 30.20
CA THR A 1107 9.91 -13.16 29.98
C THR A 1107 10.60 -14.35 29.33
N CYS A 1108 11.91 -14.26 29.08
CA CYS A 1108 12.66 -15.34 28.45
C CYS A 1108 12.70 -16.58 29.34
N LEU A 1109 12.77 -17.76 28.69
CA LEU A 1109 13.09 -19.00 29.40
C LEU A 1109 14.46 -18.86 30.10
N PRO A 1110 14.68 -19.46 31.29
CA PRO A 1110 15.92 -19.30 32.04
C PRO A 1110 17.19 -19.68 31.27
N THR A 1111 17.07 -20.63 30.33
CA THR A 1111 18.17 -21.12 29.48
C THR A 1111 18.32 -20.33 28.17
N CYS A 1112 17.52 -19.30 27.94
CA CYS A 1112 17.53 -18.52 26.70
C CYS A 1112 18.65 -17.48 26.74
N THR A 1113 19.69 -17.70 25.94
CA THR A 1113 20.82 -16.78 25.81
C THR A 1113 20.51 -15.54 24.96
N PHE A 1114 19.40 -15.52 24.24
CA PHE A 1114 19.03 -14.43 23.34
C PHE A 1114 18.43 -13.22 24.07
N ARG A 1115 17.78 -13.42 25.22
CA ARG A 1115 17.20 -12.35 26.06
C ARG A 1115 16.36 -11.29 25.31
N LEU A 1116 15.62 -11.70 24.27
CA LEU A 1116 14.85 -10.77 23.43
C LEU A 1116 13.38 -10.61 23.84
N CYS A 1117 12.80 -11.58 24.54
CA CYS A 1117 11.38 -11.57 24.91
C CYS A 1117 11.15 -10.61 26.09
N PRO A 1118 10.05 -9.85 26.12
CA PRO A 1118 8.79 -10.07 25.38
C PRO A 1118 8.74 -9.35 24.02
N TYR A 1119 7.75 -9.72 23.20
CA TYR A 1119 7.42 -9.00 21.98
C TYR A 1119 6.94 -7.57 22.32
N PRO A 1120 7.28 -6.54 21.52
CA PRO A 1120 6.93 -5.16 21.81
C PRO A 1120 5.44 -4.95 22.11
N PRO A 1121 5.05 -4.02 23.00
CA PRO A 1121 3.65 -3.75 23.33
C PRO A 1121 2.88 -3.13 22.15
N LYS A 1122 1.56 -3.23 22.17
CA LYS A 1122 0.67 -2.58 21.18
C LYS A 1122 0.85 -1.07 21.20
N ALA A 1123 0.92 -0.43 20.04
CA ALA A 1123 1.09 1.02 19.86
C ALA A 1123 2.45 1.63 20.26
N ALA A 1124 3.52 0.82 20.34
CA ALA A 1124 4.89 1.32 20.37
C ALA A 1124 5.16 2.23 19.15
N ARG A 1125 5.69 3.45 19.38
CA ARG A 1125 5.59 4.60 18.45
C ARG A 1125 6.32 4.43 17.10
N THR A 1126 7.24 3.46 16.97
CA THR A 1126 8.18 3.40 15.84
C THR A 1126 8.08 2.18 14.94
N GLN A 1127 7.34 1.12 15.31
CA GLN A 1127 7.27 -0.12 14.53
C GLN A 1127 5.88 -0.39 13.94
N LYS A 1128 5.88 -0.84 12.68
CA LYS A 1128 4.64 -1.20 11.97
C LYS A 1128 4.16 -2.56 12.43
N GLU A 1129 2.98 -2.61 13.06
CA GLU A 1129 2.38 -3.87 13.48
C GLU A 1129 2.08 -4.81 12.30
N ILE A 1130 2.18 -6.13 12.53
CA ILE A 1130 1.80 -7.13 11.53
C ILE A 1130 0.29 -7.07 11.29
N GLU A 1131 -0.11 -6.86 10.04
CA GLU A 1131 -1.52 -6.73 9.65
C GLU A 1131 -2.35 -7.98 9.97
N GLU A 1132 -3.61 -7.79 10.38
CA GLU A 1132 -4.54 -8.89 10.69
C GLU A 1132 -4.68 -9.88 9.50
N PRO A 1133 -4.90 -9.44 8.24
CA PRO A 1133 -5.00 -10.34 7.09
C PRO A 1133 -3.80 -11.28 6.94
N PHE A 1134 -2.57 -10.79 7.16
CA PHE A 1134 -1.36 -11.61 7.09
C PHE A 1134 -1.32 -12.63 8.23
N CYS A 1135 -1.66 -12.23 9.47
CA CYS A 1135 -1.76 -13.17 10.60
C CYS A 1135 -2.80 -14.29 10.34
N ARG A 1136 -3.97 -13.92 9.78
CA ARG A 1136 -5.02 -14.90 9.38
C ARG A 1136 -4.53 -15.84 8.28
N GLN A 1137 -3.74 -15.32 7.34
CA GLN A 1137 -3.11 -16.14 6.32
C GLN A 1137 -2.14 -17.16 6.95
N GLN A 1138 -1.32 -16.77 7.92
CA GLN A 1138 -0.46 -17.72 8.64
C GLN A 1138 -1.27 -18.83 9.32
N GLN A 1139 -2.42 -18.51 9.92
CA GLN A 1139 -3.34 -19.52 10.44
C GLN A 1139 -3.88 -20.45 9.34
N ALA A 1140 -4.27 -19.89 8.18
CA ALA A 1140 -4.79 -20.66 7.06
C ALA A 1140 -3.77 -21.66 6.49
N LEU A 1141 -2.48 -21.28 6.46
CA LEU A 1141 -1.36 -22.12 6.03
C LEU A 1141 -1.11 -23.33 6.94
N LEU A 1142 -1.61 -23.33 8.17
CA LEU A 1142 -1.46 -24.45 9.11
C LEU A 1142 -2.49 -25.59 8.90
N HIS A 1143 -3.54 -25.38 8.10
CA HIS A 1143 -4.63 -26.34 7.89
C HIS A 1143 -4.61 -27.05 6.52
N SER A 1144 -4.94 -28.36 6.53
CA SER A 1144 -4.96 -29.23 5.32
C SER A 1144 -6.04 -28.85 4.29
N HIS A 1145 -5.68 -29.02 3.02
CA HIS A 1145 -6.47 -28.80 1.81
C HIS A 1145 -7.54 -29.87 1.51
N ARG A 1146 -7.40 -31.10 2.01
CA ARG A 1146 -8.29 -32.22 1.63
C ARG A 1146 -8.71 -33.04 2.84
N ARG A 1147 -10.01 -33.38 2.89
CA ARG A 1147 -10.62 -34.32 3.86
C ARG A 1147 -10.01 -35.75 3.81
N TRP A 1148 -9.26 -36.09 2.75
CA TRP A 1148 -8.87 -37.46 2.41
C TRP A 1148 -7.34 -37.71 2.38
N HIS A 1149 -6.50 -36.73 2.75
CA HIS A 1149 -5.07 -37.00 2.94
C HIS A 1149 -4.79 -37.31 4.40
N LEU A 1150 -4.23 -38.49 4.67
CA LEU A 1150 -3.71 -38.86 5.98
C LEU A 1150 -2.73 -37.75 6.47
N PRO A 1151 -2.91 -37.21 7.69
CA PRO A 1151 -2.06 -36.15 8.27
C PRO A 1151 -0.56 -36.46 8.24
N ALA A 1152 -0.22 -37.74 8.10
CA ALA A 1152 1.12 -38.31 8.18
C ALA A 1152 2.08 -38.01 6.99
N LEU A 1153 1.65 -37.32 5.93
CA LEU A 1153 2.43 -37.23 4.68
C LEU A 1153 3.09 -35.87 4.38
N THR A 1154 2.67 -34.76 5.02
CA THR A 1154 3.15 -33.40 4.66
C THR A 1154 3.36 -32.49 5.86
N ARG A 1155 4.57 -31.90 5.99
CA ARG A 1155 4.93 -30.92 7.03
C ARG A 1155 4.11 -29.65 6.88
N ARG A 1156 3.41 -29.26 7.96
CA ARG A 1156 2.54 -28.07 8.00
C ARG A 1156 3.20 -26.86 8.64
N THR A 1157 4.22 -27.08 9.46
CA THR A 1157 5.05 -26.03 10.08
C THR A 1157 6.29 -25.76 9.24
N ALA A 1158 6.97 -24.64 9.48
CA ALA A 1158 8.26 -24.35 8.86
C ALA A 1158 9.35 -25.36 9.32
N PRO A 1159 10.41 -25.58 8.54
CA PRO A 1159 11.46 -26.57 8.82
C PRO A 1159 12.16 -26.47 10.19
N TRP A 1160 12.24 -25.26 10.74
CA TRP A 1160 12.85 -24.97 12.04
C TRP A 1160 11.87 -24.96 13.22
N VAL A 1161 10.55 -25.03 12.94
CA VAL A 1161 9.52 -24.95 13.98
C VAL A 1161 9.07 -26.34 14.40
N SER A 1162 9.18 -26.62 15.70
CA SER A 1162 8.69 -27.83 16.38
C SER A 1162 7.37 -27.62 17.15
N ILE A 1163 6.88 -26.38 17.24
CA ILE A 1163 5.66 -26.05 17.98
C ILE A 1163 4.43 -26.80 17.40
N PRO A 1164 3.54 -27.34 18.24
CA PRO A 1164 2.26 -27.91 17.83
C PRO A 1164 1.40 -26.92 17.01
N VAL A 1165 0.70 -27.44 16.00
CA VAL A 1165 -0.18 -26.62 15.13
C VAL A 1165 -1.24 -25.85 15.92
N ARG A 1166 -1.74 -26.42 17.02
CA ARG A 1166 -2.74 -25.77 17.88
C ARG A 1166 -2.19 -24.52 18.56
N GLU A 1167 -0.99 -24.60 19.10
CA GLU A 1167 -0.32 -23.49 19.79
C GLU A 1167 0.08 -22.39 18.81
N LEU A 1168 0.64 -22.76 17.64
CA LEU A 1168 0.91 -21.78 16.57
C LEU A 1168 -0.36 -21.08 16.09
N HIS A 1169 -1.46 -21.82 15.94
CA HIS A 1169 -2.74 -21.24 15.55
C HIS A 1169 -3.22 -20.22 16.59
N ALA A 1170 -3.10 -20.53 17.88
CA ALA A 1170 -3.46 -19.63 18.98
C ALA A 1170 -2.56 -18.39 19.02
N PHE A 1171 -1.24 -18.54 18.84
CA PHE A 1171 -0.31 -17.42 18.75
C PHE A 1171 -0.70 -16.44 17.64
N TRP A 1172 -0.93 -16.94 16.42
CA TRP A 1172 -1.35 -16.10 15.29
C TRP A 1172 -2.76 -15.53 15.47
N GLU A 1173 -3.59 -16.15 16.32
CA GLU A 1173 -4.87 -15.58 16.72
C GLU A 1173 -4.65 -14.33 17.56
N VAL A 1174 -3.81 -14.40 18.60
CA VAL A 1174 -3.48 -13.24 19.44
C VAL A 1174 -2.81 -12.14 18.61
N MET A 1175 -1.87 -12.48 17.73
CA MET A 1175 -1.25 -11.50 16.83
C MET A 1175 -2.27 -10.80 15.92
N ALA A 1176 -3.21 -11.53 15.33
CA ALA A 1176 -4.30 -10.95 14.55
C ALA A 1176 -5.22 -10.02 15.36
N HIS A 1177 -5.19 -10.13 16.69
CA HIS A 1177 -6.00 -9.33 17.61
C HIS A 1177 -5.26 -8.08 18.13
N ARG A 1178 -4.01 -7.82 17.71
CA ARG A 1178 -3.18 -6.75 18.27
C ARG A 1178 -3.60 -5.33 17.87
N LYS A 1179 -4.01 -5.12 16.62
CA LYS A 1179 -4.57 -3.85 16.14
C LYS A 1179 -5.93 -3.47 16.76
N ARG A 1180 -6.42 -4.23 17.76
CA ARG A 1180 -7.63 -3.89 18.50
C ARG A 1180 -7.30 -2.82 19.54
N LYS A 1181 -7.93 -1.65 19.47
CA LYS A 1181 -8.17 -0.85 20.68
C LYS A 1181 -9.11 -1.66 21.58
N ALA A 1182 -8.68 -1.99 22.79
CA ALA A 1182 -9.55 -2.64 23.75
C ALA A 1182 -10.66 -1.64 24.16
N PRO A 1183 -11.91 -2.08 24.32
CA PRO A 1183 -13.01 -1.23 24.79
C PRO A 1183 -12.90 -0.83 26.27
N GLU A 1184 -11.89 -1.31 27.01
CA GLU A 1184 -11.87 -1.21 28.48
C GLU A 1184 -11.40 0.16 29.02
N GLU A 1185 -10.88 1.06 28.18
CA GLU A 1185 -10.43 2.38 28.65
C GLU A 1185 -11.53 3.46 28.68
N ASP A 1186 -12.66 3.26 27.98
CA ASP A 1186 -13.77 4.23 27.98
C ASP A 1186 -14.81 3.96 29.09
N GLU A 1187 -14.77 2.82 29.78
CA GLU A 1187 -15.71 2.48 30.88
C GLU A 1187 -15.19 2.88 32.27
N GLN A 1188 -13.95 3.39 32.40
CA GLN A 1188 -13.41 3.86 33.68
C GLN A 1188 -13.26 5.39 33.79
N VAL A 1189 -13.74 6.16 32.79
CA VAL A 1189 -13.73 7.64 32.82
C VAL A 1189 -15.13 8.23 32.63
N LEU A 1190 -16.18 7.50 33.03
CA LEU A 1190 -17.52 8.08 33.23
C LEU A 1190 -17.86 8.16 34.71
#